data_AF-A0A6N8SK51-F1
#
_entry.id   AF-A0A6N8SK51-F1
#
_cell.length_a   1.000
_cell.length_b   1.000
_cell.length_c   1.000
_cell.angle_alpha   90.00
_cell.angle_beta   90.00
_cell.angle_gamma   90.00
#
_symmetry.space_group_name_H-M   'P 1'
#
loop_
_entity.id
_entity.type
_entity.pdbx_description
1 polymer ?
#
loop_
_entity_poly.entity_id
_entity_poly.type
_entity_poly.pdbx_seq_one_letter_code
_entity_poly.pdbx_strand_id
1 'polypeptide(L)'
;MTYPSSTYRLQFRNGMDFGRARQLVPYLYDLGISHLYASPVLTATSGSTHGYDVTRTDEIDPGLGGLDGLRALAGDLHECGMGLILDIVPNHMAASLENPWWRSVVTWGAESPFSRHFDIDWSEKLTLPFLGRSFEEELSVGAVRLVLDPHRDALALRYHDSLYPLHPGTYRDVLEGHADLAITADPKADPDGKTILSAALAPTGARVALDQHLATVSGDPSRMAAIHAAQPWRLMDWKTASRHLSYRRFFEIAGLVGLRVEAQHVFDDSHRLILDLVQEGTLDGLRIDHIDGLADPQGYLERLRTAVGPDVYIVVEKILEKSEPFATEWPVQGTTGYEFITALADALVDEREGGRLAEAFQPLKGEEHRGNYVQEMRASKRQMLSDNFTGEVRHITLLAKDMADSANADLSRSTLAEAICALITALPVYRTYLTATTGITERDRQLLAAARLEAQDGLRPEVREAIDFVWELLADDKTCNTMPDCVEFRTRFQQLTGPIMAKALEDTLFYRENAFIALNEVGGDPSKPTGGPAAFHATMQARAKTLPHSLSATSTHDTKRGEDARARLYTLSEASDRWIAATQRWSSLNARFRRPHGERQVPEPDVEWLIYQALAGIWPAGKDHAMDTLGARLKRYVEKALREAKTGSNWNLPDVDYEQKVVGFVTDMLAHEAFLDDFAETLSPFIAAGLVNSLAQTLIKLTAPGVPDIYQGSEHSDFSLVDPDNRVLLQQPSSDRPQKPHAARAGFEDYKQWLIATVLAARKNQRDLFNGPYIPLDLSDGSRQALAFMRGDETAFAITVVPRLAFGKLRPDTLHFTEEATRGISLRLPAALEGRSVRSVLEKRTFVLGREIALSDLFATEPVAFLLSV
;
A
#
# COMPACT_ATOMS: atom_id res chain seq x y z
N MET A 1 14.24 24.76 12.93
CA MET A 1 13.28 23.95 12.14
C MET A 1 13.14 22.61 12.82
N THR A 2 11.93 22.06 12.90
CA THR A 2 11.68 20.86 13.70
C THR A 2 10.99 19.82 12.86
N TYR A 3 11.76 18.78 12.47
CA TYR A 3 11.19 17.55 11.92
C TYR A 3 10.04 17.05 12.79
N PRO A 4 9.08 16.29 12.21
CA PRO A 4 7.97 15.75 12.96
C PRO A 4 8.44 14.95 14.17
N SER A 5 7.82 15.18 15.33
CA SER A 5 7.97 14.30 16.50
C SER A 5 6.94 13.18 16.53
N SER A 6 5.87 13.34 15.74
CA SER A 6 4.74 12.42 15.54
C SER A 6 3.90 12.89 14.35
N THR A 7 3.33 11.95 13.59
CA THR A 7 2.43 12.22 12.47
C THR A 7 1.06 11.58 12.69
N TYR A 8 0.02 12.18 12.12
CA TYR A 8 -1.34 11.62 12.10
C TYR A 8 -1.86 11.57 10.65
N ARG A 9 -1.99 10.36 10.09
CA ARG A 9 -2.48 10.15 8.73
C ARG A 9 -3.99 10.33 8.67
N LEU A 10 -4.44 11.31 7.88
CA LEU A 10 -5.85 11.61 7.64
C LEU A 10 -6.21 11.37 6.17
N GLN A 11 -7.24 10.56 5.95
CA GLN A 11 -7.84 10.30 4.65
C GLN A 11 -8.88 11.37 4.36
N PHE A 12 -8.62 12.20 3.35
CA PHE A 12 -9.63 13.10 2.78
C PHE A 12 -10.60 12.33 1.88
N ARG A 13 -11.75 12.95 1.58
CA ARG A 13 -12.90 12.39 0.84
C ARG A 13 -13.82 11.56 1.73
N ASN A 14 -14.89 10.99 1.17
CA ASN A 14 -15.91 10.21 1.89
C ASN A 14 -16.50 10.94 3.12
N GLY A 15 -16.69 12.26 3.03
CA GLY A 15 -17.19 13.10 4.12
C GLY A 15 -16.12 13.71 5.03
N MET A 16 -14.83 13.51 4.73
CA MET A 16 -13.71 14.26 5.30
C MET A 16 -13.22 15.32 4.30
N ASP A 17 -13.55 16.58 4.54
CA ASP A 17 -13.08 17.76 3.79
C ASP A 17 -12.16 18.62 4.68
N PHE A 18 -11.62 19.72 4.14
CA PHE A 18 -10.77 20.62 4.95
C PHE A 18 -11.53 21.26 6.11
N GLY A 19 -12.83 21.54 5.95
CA GLY A 19 -13.66 22.10 7.02
C GLY A 19 -13.79 21.15 8.22
N ARG A 20 -14.00 19.87 7.96
CA ARG A 20 -14.04 18.82 8.98
C ARG A 20 -12.67 18.56 9.59
N ALA A 21 -11.61 18.53 8.77
CA ALA A 21 -10.25 18.37 9.27
C ALA A 21 -9.85 19.50 10.25
N ARG A 22 -10.25 20.74 9.96
CA ARG A 22 -10.05 21.89 10.87
C ARG A 22 -10.69 21.70 12.24
N GLN A 23 -11.86 21.07 12.30
CA GLN A 23 -12.53 20.75 13.58
C GLN A 23 -11.75 19.73 14.42
N LEU A 24 -10.89 18.91 13.79
CA LEU A 24 -10.05 17.94 14.48
C LEU A 24 -8.76 18.55 15.05
N VAL A 25 -8.34 19.74 14.60
CA VAL A 25 -7.05 20.34 14.98
C VAL A 25 -6.87 20.44 16.51
N PRO A 26 -7.85 20.91 17.32
CA PRO A 26 -7.70 20.95 18.78
C PRO A 26 -7.49 19.57 19.39
N TYR A 27 -8.23 18.57 18.90
CA TYR A 27 -8.10 17.19 19.37
C TYR A 27 -6.72 16.60 19.04
N LEU A 28 -6.24 16.78 17.81
CA LEU A 28 -4.93 16.29 17.39
C LEU A 28 -3.78 16.97 18.16
N TYR A 29 -3.94 18.27 18.45
CA TYR A 29 -3.01 19.00 19.30
C TYR A 29 -2.96 18.42 20.72
N ASP A 30 -4.12 18.17 21.35
CA ASP A 30 -4.21 17.60 22.70
C ASP A 30 -3.72 16.14 22.78
N LEU A 31 -3.87 15.38 21.69
CA LEU A 31 -3.27 14.05 21.53
C LEU A 31 -1.73 14.12 21.42
N GLY A 32 -1.15 15.29 21.13
CA GLY A 32 0.29 15.48 21.03
C GLY A 32 0.86 15.24 19.62
N ILE A 33 0.01 15.31 18.59
CA ILE A 33 0.45 15.25 17.19
C ILE A 33 1.26 16.49 16.85
N SER A 34 2.34 16.31 16.09
CA SER A 34 3.15 17.43 15.60
C SER A 34 2.88 17.81 14.17
N HIS A 35 2.47 16.84 13.32
CA HIS A 35 2.17 17.08 11.92
C HIS A 35 0.94 16.28 11.51
N LEU A 36 0.02 16.94 10.80
CA LEU A 36 -1.02 16.25 10.06
C LEU A 36 -0.41 15.70 8.77
N TYR A 37 -0.63 14.42 8.49
CA TYR A 37 -0.21 13.76 7.26
C TYR A 37 -1.45 13.55 6.39
N ALA A 38 -1.66 14.44 5.42
CA ALA A 38 -2.80 14.42 4.52
C ALA A 38 -2.62 13.39 3.39
N SER A 39 -3.68 12.64 3.06
CA SER A 39 -3.79 11.91 1.78
C SER A 39 -3.74 12.87 0.57
N PRO A 40 -3.64 12.37 -0.68
CA PRO A 40 -3.63 13.24 -1.85
C PRO A 40 -4.89 14.12 -1.94
N VAL A 41 -4.70 15.43 -2.14
CA VAL A 41 -5.79 16.43 -2.19
C VAL A 41 -5.95 17.12 -3.54
N LEU A 42 -5.12 16.80 -4.52
CA LEU A 42 -5.30 17.27 -5.89
C LEU A 42 -6.63 16.74 -6.46
N THR A 43 -7.21 17.47 -7.42
CA THR A 43 -8.44 17.03 -8.09
C THR A 43 -8.24 15.63 -8.70
N ALA A 44 -9.10 14.70 -8.31
CA ALA A 44 -9.08 13.31 -8.75
C ALA A 44 -10.30 13.00 -9.63
N THR A 45 -10.53 11.74 -9.99
CA THR A 45 -11.76 11.38 -10.73
C THR A 45 -13.00 11.60 -9.88
N SER A 46 -14.12 11.88 -10.54
CA SER A 46 -15.41 12.06 -9.88
C SER A 46 -15.80 10.80 -9.10
N GLY A 47 -16.07 10.96 -7.81
CA GLY A 47 -16.39 9.84 -6.92
C GLY A 47 -15.16 9.11 -6.35
N SER A 48 -13.94 9.58 -6.62
CA SER A 48 -12.73 9.08 -5.98
C SER A 48 -12.89 9.08 -4.46
N THR A 49 -12.43 8.00 -3.84
CA THR A 49 -12.48 7.78 -2.39
C THR A 49 -11.12 7.96 -1.73
N HIS A 50 -10.06 8.22 -2.51
CA HIS A 50 -8.67 8.20 -2.05
C HIS A 50 -7.75 9.27 -2.66
N GLY A 51 -8.03 9.78 -3.86
CA GLY A 51 -7.27 10.86 -4.49
C GLY A 51 -6.03 10.46 -5.31
N TYR A 52 -5.58 9.20 -5.25
CA TYR A 52 -4.46 8.69 -6.08
C TYR A 52 -4.68 8.72 -7.60
N ASP A 53 -5.93 8.78 -8.03
CA ASP A 53 -6.39 8.88 -9.41
C ASP A 53 -6.49 10.34 -9.86
N VAL A 54 -5.37 11.06 -9.78
CA VAL A 54 -5.27 12.50 -10.07
C VAL A 54 -5.68 12.81 -11.51
N THR A 55 -6.57 13.78 -11.68
CA THR A 55 -7.00 14.30 -12.99
C THR A 55 -6.40 15.68 -13.28
N ARG A 56 -6.10 16.49 -12.25
CA ARG A 56 -5.48 17.81 -12.40
C ARG A 56 -4.36 18.02 -11.38
N THR A 57 -3.18 18.41 -11.86
CA THR A 57 -2.03 18.73 -11.01
C THR A 57 -1.96 20.21 -10.62
N ASP A 58 -2.81 21.04 -11.21
CA ASP A 58 -2.87 22.49 -11.04
C ASP A 58 -4.06 22.95 -10.16
N GLU A 59 -4.79 22.02 -9.54
CA GLU A 59 -5.98 22.32 -8.76
C GLU A 59 -6.06 21.44 -7.49
N ILE A 60 -6.25 22.08 -6.34
CA ILE A 60 -6.70 21.41 -5.11
C ILE A 60 -8.19 21.14 -5.25
N ASP A 61 -8.61 19.90 -4.96
CA ASP A 61 -9.97 19.44 -5.23
C ASP A 61 -11.04 20.40 -4.63
N PRO A 62 -11.88 21.02 -5.47
CA PRO A 62 -12.93 21.91 -5.01
C PRO A 62 -13.93 21.23 -4.06
N GLY A 63 -14.16 19.93 -4.21
CA GLY A 63 -15.02 19.12 -3.35
C GLY A 63 -14.48 18.93 -1.93
N LEU A 64 -13.19 19.21 -1.69
CA LEU A 64 -12.58 19.22 -0.36
C LEU A 64 -12.57 20.63 0.27
N GLY A 65 -12.96 21.66 -0.48
CA GLY A 65 -12.86 23.07 -0.09
C GLY A 65 -11.80 23.86 -0.88
N GLY A 66 -11.14 23.23 -1.86
CA GLY A 66 -10.19 23.88 -2.75
C GLY A 66 -8.95 24.46 -2.06
N LEU A 67 -8.23 25.30 -2.78
CA LEU A 67 -6.96 25.90 -2.33
C LEU A 67 -7.12 26.74 -1.06
N ASP A 68 -8.21 27.51 -0.95
CA ASP A 68 -8.49 28.33 0.24
C ASP A 68 -8.77 27.46 1.48
N GLY A 69 -9.48 26.34 1.31
CA GLY A 69 -9.71 25.37 2.39
C GLY A 69 -8.41 24.74 2.90
N LEU A 70 -7.51 24.36 1.98
CA LEU A 70 -6.19 23.82 2.33
C LEU A 70 -5.35 24.84 3.11
N ARG A 71 -5.27 26.08 2.61
CA ARG A 71 -4.55 27.18 3.28
C ARG A 71 -5.13 27.49 4.66
N ALA A 72 -6.45 27.47 4.81
CA ALA A 72 -7.11 27.66 6.10
C ALA A 72 -6.79 26.52 7.08
N LEU A 73 -6.76 25.27 6.62
CA LEU A 73 -6.33 24.13 7.44
C LEU A 73 -4.87 24.27 7.87
N ALA A 74 -3.97 24.60 6.95
CA ALA A 74 -2.56 24.84 7.27
C ALA A 74 -2.39 25.97 8.30
N GLY A 75 -3.12 27.09 8.13
CA GLY A 75 -3.14 28.19 9.08
C GLY A 75 -3.56 27.75 10.49
N ASP A 76 -4.67 27.02 10.63
CA ASP A 76 -5.14 26.50 11.93
C ASP A 76 -4.11 25.55 12.58
N LEU A 77 -3.42 24.73 11.78
CA LEU A 77 -2.34 23.85 12.27
C LEU A 77 -1.13 24.67 12.74
N HIS A 78 -0.69 25.66 11.96
CA HIS A 78 0.46 26.50 12.31
C HIS A 78 0.20 27.36 13.55
N GLU A 79 -1.02 27.85 13.76
CA GLU A 79 -1.42 28.61 14.95
C GLU A 79 -1.18 27.84 16.26
N CYS A 80 -1.32 26.51 16.25
CA CYS A 80 -1.02 25.64 17.40
C CYS A 80 0.36 24.97 17.33
N GLY A 81 1.19 25.35 16.36
CA GLY A 81 2.57 24.84 16.18
C GLY A 81 2.65 23.43 15.62
N MET A 82 1.62 22.98 14.89
CA MET A 82 1.63 21.76 14.09
C MET A 82 1.98 22.06 12.63
N GLY A 83 2.56 21.09 11.92
CA GLY A 83 2.83 21.21 10.48
C GLY A 83 1.91 20.35 9.61
N LEU A 84 1.99 20.53 8.29
CA LEU A 84 1.24 19.78 7.29
C LEU A 84 2.19 19.03 6.34
N ILE A 85 2.06 17.70 6.32
CA ILE A 85 2.72 16.83 5.34
C ILE A 85 1.69 16.42 4.31
N LEU A 86 2.00 16.61 3.03
CA LEU A 86 1.12 16.23 1.93
C LEU A 86 1.64 15.02 1.16
N ASP A 87 0.76 14.05 0.94
CA ASP A 87 0.96 12.94 0.04
C ASP A 87 0.83 13.37 -1.43
N ILE A 88 1.84 13.07 -2.26
CA ILE A 88 1.88 13.41 -3.68
C ILE A 88 2.14 12.19 -4.55
N VAL A 89 1.60 12.21 -5.78
CA VAL A 89 1.51 11.05 -6.68
C VAL A 89 2.27 11.33 -8.00
N PRO A 90 3.61 11.18 -8.03
CA PRO A 90 4.40 11.55 -9.20
C PRO A 90 4.43 10.46 -10.29
N ASN A 91 4.10 9.21 -9.94
CA ASN A 91 4.28 8.08 -10.86
C ASN A 91 3.22 8.02 -11.97
N HIS A 92 1.99 8.47 -11.69
CA HIS A 92 0.84 8.21 -12.55
C HIS A 92 -0.27 9.25 -12.38
N MET A 93 -1.20 9.26 -13.33
CA MET A 93 -2.47 10.00 -13.26
C MET A 93 -3.62 9.12 -13.75
N ALA A 94 -4.86 9.58 -13.57
CA ALA A 94 -6.02 8.91 -14.12
C ALA A 94 -6.00 8.91 -15.65
N ALA A 95 -6.14 7.72 -16.25
CA ALA A 95 -6.43 7.49 -17.66
C ALA A 95 -7.94 7.71 -17.95
N SER A 96 -8.48 8.81 -17.41
CA SER A 96 -9.89 9.21 -17.54
C SER A 96 -10.01 10.42 -18.46
N LEU A 97 -11.12 10.55 -19.17
CA LEU A 97 -11.41 11.74 -19.97
C LEU A 97 -11.75 12.98 -19.12
N GLU A 98 -11.81 12.85 -17.79
CA GLU A 98 -11.80 13.97 -16.85
C GLU A 98 -10.43 14.63 -16.74
N ASN A 99 -9.35 13.87 -16.98
CA ASN A 99 -7.99 14.40 -17.05
C ASN A 99 -7.78 15.12 -18.39
N PRO A 100 -7.52 16.45 -18.40
CA PRO A 100 -7.37 17.23 -19.62
C PRO A 100 -6.15 16.81 -20.44
N TRP A 101 -5.04 16.42 -19.80
CA TRP A 101 -3.86 15.93 -20.51
C TRP A 101 -4.17 14.62 -21.23
N TRP A 102 -4.81 13.67 -20.53
CA TRP A 102 -5.19 12.40 -21.13
C TRP A 102 -6.24 12.57 -22.23
N ARG A 103 -7.25 13.42 -22.00
CA ARG A 103 -8.24 13.75 -23.03
C ARG A 103 -7.57 14.33 -24.27
N SER A 104 -6.60 15.23 -24.12
CA SER A 104 -5.84 15.78 -25.25
C SER A 104 -5.15 14.68 -26.05
N VAL A 105 -4.53 13.73 -25.36
CA VAL A 105 -3.88 12.56 -25.98
C VAL A 105 -4.90 11.67 -26.70
N VAL A 106 -6.08 11.45 -26.14
CA VAL A 106 -7.15 10.70 -26.81
C VAL A 106 -7.67 11.48 -28.04
N THR A 107 -7.84 12.79 -27.96
CA THR A 107 -8.31 13.60 -29.09
C THR A 107 -7.29 13.64 -30.23
N TRP A 108 -6.02 13.90 -29.93
CA TRP A 108 -5.00 14.29 -30.92
C TRP A 108 -3.92 13.22 -31.16
N GLY A 109 -3.91 12.13 -30.40
CA GLY A 109 -2.86 11.11 -30.49
C GLY A 109 -1.46 11.69 -30.22
N ALA A 110 -0.48 11.26 -31.02
CA ALA A 110 0.91 11.70 -30.91
C ALA A 110 1.12 13.20 -31.20
N GLU A 111 0.13 13.87 -31.82
CA GLU A 111 0.16 15.33 -32.08
C GLU A 111 -0.20 16.15 -30.84
N SER A 112 -0.74 15.52 -29.79
CA SER A 112 -1.05 16.21 -28.53
C SER A 112 0.21 16.83 -27.92
N PRO A 113 0.13 18.06 -27.36
CA PRO A 113 1.22 18.64 -26.57
C PRO A 113 1.54 17.82 -25.31
N PHE A 114 0.64 16.95 -24.87
CA PHE A 114 0.80 16.09 -23.70
C PHE A 114 1.17 14.64 -24.05
N SER A 115 1.40 14.32 -25.34
CA SER A 115 1.74 12.97 -25.80
C SER A 115 3.03 12.40 -25.19
N ARG A 116 3.89 13.26 -24.65
CA ARG A 116 5.16 12.92 -23.99
C ARG A 116 5.15 13.09 -22.47
N HIS A 117 4.05 13.59 -21.88
CA HIS A 117 3.85 13.60 -20.42
C HIS A 117 3.56 12.20 -19.89
N PHE A 118 2.87 11.39 -20.70
CA PHE A 118 2.57 10.01 -20.40
C PHE A 118 3.53 9.05 -21.07
N ASP A 119 3.57 7.87 -20.51
CA ASP A 119 4.42 6.79 -20.93
C ASP A 119 3.69 5.86 -21.91
N ILE A 120 3.68 6.27 -23.18
CA ILE A 120 2.90 5.66 -24.27
C ILE A 120 3.84 5.11 -25.35
N ASP A 121 3.61 3.86 -25.73
CA ASP A 121 4.21 3.22 -26.90
C ASP A 121 3.43 3.61 -28.16
N TRP A 122 3.94 4.61 -28.88
CA TRP A 122 3.34 5.11 -30.11
C TRP A 122 3.66 4.27 -31.36
N SER A 123 4.33 3.12 -31.22
CA SER A 123 4.49 2.16 -32.32
C SER A 123 3.18 1.45 -32.67
N GLU A 124 2.22 1.47 -31.75
CA GLU A 124 0.85 0.99 -31.93
C GLU A 124 -0.17 2.10 -31.63
N LYS A 125 -1.45 1.86 -31.94
CA LYS A 125 -2.53 2.78 -31.57
C LYS A 125 -2.72 2.82 -30.05
N LEU A 126 -3.11 3.99 -29.54
CA LEU A 126 -3.46 4.14 -28.13
C LEU A 126 -4.63 3.21 -27.76
N THR A 127 -4.43 2.27 -26.85
CA THR A 127 -5.49 1.34 -26.43
C THR A 127 -6.36 1.92 -25.32
N LEU A 128 -7.67 1.75 -25.43
CA LEU A 128 -8.66 2.23 -24.46
C LEU A 128 -9.54 1.05 -24.00
N PRO A 129 -9.12 0.29 -22.97
CA PRO A 129 -9.73 -0.99 -22.59
C PRO A 129 -10.95 -0.79 -21.67
N PHE A 130 -12.02 -0.18 -22.19
CA PHE A 130 -13.21 0.20 -21.40
C PHE A 130 -14.50 -0.50 -21.83
N LEU A 131 -14.47 -1.28 -22.90
CA LEU A 131 -15.66 -2.00 -23.38
C LEU A 131 -15.86 -3.29 -22.60
N GLY A 132 -17.12 -3.66 -22.34
CA GLY A 132 -17.45 -4.96 -21.73
C GLY A 132 -17.29 -6.15 -22.67
N ARG A 133 -17.20 -5.90 -23.98
CA ARG A 133 -17.04 -6.87 -25.09
C ARG A 133 -16.18 -6.27 -26.20
N SER A 134 -15.99 -7.00 -27.30
CA SER A 134 -15.34 -6.43 -28.49
C SER A 134 -16.15 -5.26 -29.06
N PHE A 135 -15.46 -4.37 -29.78
CA PHE A 135 -16.09 -3.18 -30.38
C PHE A 135 -17.20 -3.56 -31.36
N GLU A 136 -16.99 -4.60 -32.16
CA GLU A 136 -17.95 -5.13 -33.12
C GLU A 136 -19.20 -5.68 -32.44
N GLU A 137 -19.05 -6.38 -31.32
CA GLU A 137 -20.19 -6.88 -30.53
C GLU A 137 -20.97 -5.73 -29.90
N GLU A 138 -20.30 -4.73 -29.32
CA GLU A 138 -20.95 -3.55 -28.74
C GLU A 138 -21.67 -2.71 -29.81
N LEU A 139 -21.11 -2.61 -31.02
CA LEU A 139 -21.77 -2.00 -32.16
C LEU A 139 -23.03 -2.78 -32.56
N SER A 140 -22.98 -4.11 -32.61
CA SER A 140 -24.11 -4.95 -33.04
C SER A 140 -25.35 -4.82 -32.16
N VAL A 141 -25.15 -4.50 -30.87
CA VAL A 141 -26.23 -4.25 -29.90
C VAL A 141 -26.58 -2.76 -29.77
N GLY A 142 -25.93 -1.89 -30.56
CA GLY A 142 -26.18 -0.45 -30.59
C GLY A 142 -25.74 0.31 -29.34
N ALA A 143 -24.79 -0.25 -28.57
CA ALA A 143 -24.23 0.34 -27.34
C ALA A 143 -23.24 1.47 -27.64
N VAL A 144 -22.54 1.41 -28.77
CA VAL A 144 -21.67 2.48 -29.27
C VAL A 144 -22.40 3.31 -30.33
N ARG A 145 -22.39 4.64 -30.18
CA ARG A 145 -23.03 5.55 -31.14
C ARG A 145 -22.18 6.79 -31.38
N LEU A 146 -22.25 7.33 -32.57
CA LEU A 146 -21.64 8.62 -32.90
C LEU A 146 -22.56 9.75 -32.47
N VAL A 147 -22.02 10.73 -31.75
CA VAL A 147 -22.77 11.86 -31.21
C VAL A 147 -21.96 13.16 -31.29
N LEU A 148 -22.65 14.29 -31.21
CA LEU A 148 -22.04 15.58 -30.91
C LEU A 148 -21.95 15.72 -29.37
N ASP A 149 -20.74 15.94 -28.85
CA ASP A 149 -20.53 16.26 -27.43
C ASP A 149 -21.20 17.61 -27.12
N PRO A 150 -22.25 17.64 -26.27
CA PRO A 150 -23.03 18.86 -26.01
C PRO A 150 -22.24 19.91 -25.22
N HIS A 151 -21.12 19.53 -24.60
CA HIS A 151 -20.30 20.42 -23.78
C HIS A 151 -19.08 20.97 -24.53
N ARG A 152 -18.69 20.34 -25.64
CA ARG A 152 -17.42 20.63 -26.34
C ARG A 152 -17.56 20.93 -27.83
N ASP A 153 -18.76 20.82 -28.42
CA ASP A 153 -18.99 21.02 -29.85
C ASP A 153 -18.01 20.21 -30.71
N ALA A 154 -17.81 18.95 -30.32
CA ALA A 154 -16.87 18.00 -30.91
C ALA A 154 -17.58 16.67 -31.17
N LEU A 155 -17.19 15.95 -32.22
CA LEU A 155 -17.70 14.61 -32.49
C LEU A 155 -17.09 13.60 -31.53
N ALA A 156 -17.90 12.68 -31.00
CA ALA A 156 -17.46 11.63 -30.09
C ALA A 156 -18.15 10.29 -30.36
N LEU A 157 -17.45 9.18 -30.03
CA LEU A 157 -18.10 7.89 -29.83
C LEU A 157 -18.63 7.83 -28.39
N ARG A 158 -19.95 7.73 -28.25
CA ARG A 158 -20.62 7.50 -26.98
C ARG A 158 -20.68 6.00 -26.67
N TYR A 159 -20.24 5.62 -25.48
CA TYR A 159 -20.45 4.31 -24.89
C TYR A 159 -20.92 4.51 -23.44
N HIS A 160 -22.16 4.11 -23.15
CA HIS A 160 -22.87 4.54 -21.94
C HIS A 160 -22.78 6.07 -21.76
N ASP A 161 -22.25 6.54 -20.64
CA ASP A 161 -22.10 7.97 -20.33
C ASP A 161 -20.76 8.55 -20.82
N SER A 162 -19.84 7.72 -21.30
CA SER A 162 -18.53 8.16 -21.77
C SER A 162 -18.58 8.66 -23.21
N LEU A 163 -17.92 9.80 -23.47
CA LEU A 163 -17.83 10.44 -24.78
C LEU A 163 -16.35 10.47 -25.25
N TYR A 164 -15.95 9.48 -26.04
CA TYR A 164 -14.60 9.35 -26.56
C TYR A 164 -14.42 10.27 -27.78
N PRO A 165 -13.60 11.33 -27.68
CA PRO A 165 -13.49 12.34 -28.74
C PRO A 165 -12.86 11.74 -30.00
N LEU A 166 -13.43 12.07 -31.15
CA LEU A 166 -12.82 11.75 -32.44
C LEU A 166 -11.67 12.72 -32.73
N HIS A 167 -10.67 12.22 -33.44
CA HIS A 167 -9.62 13.04 -34.00
C HIS A 167 -10.20 14.00 -35.05
N PRO A 168 -9.95 15.32 -34.97
CA PRO A 168 -10.54 16.29 -35.89
C PRO A 168 -10.21 16.04 -37.36
N GLY A 169 -9.04 15.45 -37.64
CA GLY A 169 -8.66 15.00 -38.99
C GLY A 169 -9.61 13.96 -39.61
N THR A 170 -10.40 13.23 -38.81
CA THR A 170 -11.35 12.22 -39.31
C THR A 170 -12.78 12.76 -39.42
N TYR A 171 -13.03 14.04 -39.11
CA TYR A 171 -14.39 14.59 -39.13
C TYR A 171 -14.97 14.59 -40.55
N ARG A 172 -14.13 14.76 -41.58
CA ARG A 172 -14.57 14.73 -42.98
C ARG A 172 -15.21 13.38 -43.36
N ASP A 173 -14.70 12.28 -42.84
CA ASP A 173 -15.21 10.93 -43.12
C ASP A 173 -16.57 10.69 -42.43
N VAL A 174 -16.80 11.36 -41.31
CA VAL A 174 -18.10 11.39 -40.62
C VAL A 174 -19.10 12.30 -41.34
N LEU A 175 -18.67 13.49 -41.72
CA LEU A 175 -19.51 14.59 -42.23
C LEU A 175 -19.71 14.53 -43.76
N GLU A 176 -19.68 13.34 -44.35
CA GLU A 176 -19.93 13.17 -45.79
C GLU A 176 -21.30 13.76 -46.18
N GLY A 177 -21.32 14.69 -47.13
CA GLY A 177 -22.52 15.49 -47.48
C GLY A 177 -22.62 16.84 -46.76
N HIS A 178 -21.72 17.12 -45.80
CA HIS A 178 -21.61 18.37 -45.04
C HIS A 178 -20.21 19.00 -45.13
N ALA A 179 -19.57 18.92 -46.31
CA ALA A 179 -18.18 19.35 -46.52
C ALA A 179 -17.92 20.86 -46.30
N ASP A 180 -18.99 21.67 -46.23
CA ASP A 180 -18.93 23.12 -46.04
C ASP A 180 -18.82 23.52 -44.54
N LEU A 181 -18.91 22.57 -43.61
CA LEU A 181 -18.74 22.85 -42.18
C LEU A 181 -17.28 23.20 -41.88
N ALA A 182 -17.05 24.42 -41.40
CA ALA A 182 -15.73 24.88 -40.98
C ALA A 182 -15.22 24.08 -39.78
N ILE A 183 -14.12 23.35 -39.96
CA ILE A 183 -13.41 22.63 -38.90
C ILE A 183 -12.19 23.48 -38.53
N THR A 184 -12.12 23.93 -37.28
CA THR A 184 -10.95 24.65 -36.75
C THR A 184 -10.27 23.74 -35.74
N ALA A 185 -9.06 23.27 -36.06
CA ALA A 185 -8.36 22.26 -35.28
C ALA A 185 -6.87 22.60 -35.16
N ASP A 186 -6.42 22.91 -33.95
CA ASP A 186 -5.01 23.09 -33.62
C ASP A 186 -4.76 22.50 -32.21
N PRO A 187 -4.00 21.39 -32.09
CA PRO A 187 -3.76 20.72 -30.81
C PRO A 187 -3.02 21.59 -29.78
N LYS A 188 -2.35 22.68 -30.20
CA LYS A 188 -1.68 23.62 -29.28
C LYS A 188 -2.60 24.71 -28.79
N ALA A 189 -3.43 25.27 -29.68
CA ALA A 189 -4.38 26.32 -29.32
C ALA A 189 -5.60 25.77 -28.59
N ASP A 190 -6.01 24.54 -28.90
CA ASP A 190 -7.11 23.82 -28.26
C ASP A 190 -6.72 22.36 -27.93
N PRO A 191 -5.87 22.15 -26.90
CA PRO A 191 -5.44 20.80 -26.52
C PRO A 191 -6.60 19.89 -26.10
N ASP A 192 -7.66 20.46 -25.54
CA ASP A 192 -8.82 19.74 -25.02
C ASP A 192 -9.84 19.33 -26.10
N GLY A 193 -9.66 19.80 -27.35
CA GLY A 193 -10.62 19.61 -28.43
C GLY A 193 -11.96 20.30 -28.18
N LYS A 194 -11.95 21.45 -27.50
CA LYS A 194 -13.13 22.29 -27.26
C LYS A 194 -13.36 23.19 -28.46
N THR A 195 -14.60 23.23 -28.94
CA THR A 195 -15.10 24.18 -29.94
C THR A 195 -14.69 23.90 -31.39
N ILE A 196 -14.24 22.68 -31.70
CA ILE A 196 -13.81 22.27 -33.05
C ILE A 196 -14.85 22.58 -34.13
N LEU A 197 -16.15 22.38 -33.82
CA LEU A 197 -17.27 22.67 -34.71
C LEU A 197 -18.09 23.91 -34.32
N SER A 198 -17.68 24.71 -33.32
CA SER A 198 -18.55 25.78 -32.82
C SER A 198 -18.93 26.81 -33.88
N ALA A 199 -18.00 27.18 -34.77
CA ALA A 199 -18.30 28.07 -35.90
C ALA A 199 -19.32 27.44 -36.88
N ALA A 200 -19.15 26.15 -37.17
CA ALA A 200 -20.04 25.35 -38.01
C ALA A 200 -21.44 25.15 -37.40
N LEU A 201 -21.55 25.17 -36.07
CA LEU A 201 -22.80 24.94 -35.32
C LEU A 201 -23.54 26.23 -34.93
N ALA A 202 -22.98 27.40 -35.23
CA ALA A 202 -23.60 28.70 -34.95
C ALA A 202 -24.97 28.91 -35.65
N PRO A 203 -25.23 28.44 -36.88
CA PRO A 203 -26.53 28.61 -37.54
C PRO A 203 -27.67 27.85 -36.84
N THR A 204 -28.85 28.47 -36.77
CA THR A 204 -30.05 27.85 -36.18
C THR A 204 -30.45 26.58 -36.93
N GLY A 205 -30.59 25.46 -36.21
CA GLY A 205 -30.94 24.16 -36.78
C GLY A 205 -29.75 23.29 -37.21
N ALA A 206 -28.52 23.83 -37.25
CA ALA A 206 -27.32 23.07 -37.64
C ALA A 206 -27.07 21.86 -36.71
N ARG A 207 -27.26 22.04 -35.40
CA ARG A 207 -27.15 20.95 -34.41
C ARG A 207 -28.14 19.82 -34.67
N VAL A 208 -29.41 20.14 -34.89
CA VAL A 208 -30.46 19.14 -35.14
C VAL A 208 -30.19 18.37 -36.43
N ALA A 209 -29.78 19.06 -37.49
CA ALA A 209 -29.41 18.42 -38.75
C ALA A 209 -28.19 17.49 -38.57
N LEU A 210 -27.18 17.95 -37.83
CA LEU A 210 -26.00 17.14 -37.53
C LEU A 210 -26.38 15.91 -36.69
N ASP A 211 -27.15 16.04 -35.62
CA ASP A 211 -27.57 14.91 -34.78
C ASP A 211 -28.35 13.85 -35.57
N GLN A 212 -29.20 14.27 -36.52
CA GLN A 212 -29.91 13.37 -37.42
C GLN A 212 -28.93 12.60 -38.33
N HIS A 213 -27.94 13.30 -38.90
CA HIS A 213 -26.89 12.69 -39.72
C HIS A 213 -26.05 11.70 -38.92
N LEU A 214 -25.60 12.08 -37.72
CA LEU A 214 -24.82 11.20 -36.83
C LEU A 214 -25.62 9.96 -36.41
N ALA A 215 -26.94 10.09 -36.22
CA ALA A 215 -27.82 8.95 -35.96
C ALA A 215 -27.91 8.00 -37.17
N THR A 216 -27.95 8.53 -38.40
CA THR A 216 -27.88 7.72 -39.63
C THR A 216 -26.55 6.97 -39.73
N VAL A 217 -25.42 7.66 -39.52
CA VAL A 217 -24.08 7.05 -39.52
C VAL A 217 -23.95 5.98 -38.44
N SER A 218 -24.48 6.24 -37.24
CA SER A 218 -24.51 5.27 -36.13
C SER A 218 -25.28 3.98 -36.46
N GLY A 219 -26.20 4.04 -37.44
CA GLY A 219 -26.98 2.89 -37.90
C GLY A 219 -26.24 2.00 -38.91
N ASP A 220 -25.05 2.38 -39.37
CA ASP A 220 -24.21 1.62 -40.30
C ASP A 220 -22.96 1.05 -39.59
N PRO A 221 -22.97 -0.24 -39.21
CA PRO A 221 -21.84 -0.86 -38.52
C PRO A 221 -20.52 -0.82 -39.31
N SER A 222 -20.58 -0.92 -40.64
CA SER A 222 -19.36 -0.91 -41.48
C SER A 222 -18.72 0.47 -41.46
N ARG A 223 -19.54 1.52 -41.51
CA ARG A 223 -19.08 2.90 -41.41
C ARG A 223 -18.56 3.23 -40.02
N MET A 224 -19.23 2.78 -38.97
CA MET A 224 -18.77 2.95 -37.58
C MET A 224 -17.42 2.25 -37.34
N ALA A 225 -17.24 1.04 -37.87
CA ALA A 225 -15.97 0.32 -37.81
C ALA A 225 -14.84 1.07 -38.54
N ALA A 226 -15.11 1.63 -39.73
CA ALA A 226 -14.15 2.46 -40.45
C ALA A 226 -13.77 3.73 -39.67
N ILE A 227 -14.74 4.40 -39.05
CA ILE A 227 -14.51 5.60 -38.23
C ILE A 227 -13.62 5.28 -37.02
N HIS A 228 -13.89 4.19 -36.31
CA HIS A 228 -13.05 3.72 -35.20
C HIS A 228 -11.64 3.33 -35.68
N ALA A 229 -11.55 2.62 -36.81
CA ALA A 229 -10.27 2.26 -37.42
C ALA A 229 -9.46 3.46 -37.92
N ALA A 230 -10.06 4.65 -38.09
CA ALA A 230 -9.34 5.87 -38.44
C ALA A 230 -8.79 6.63 -37.21
N GLN A 231 -9.22 6.30 -36.00
CA GLN A 231 -8.79 7.01 -34.79
C GLN A 231 -7.34 6.68 -34.41
N PRO A 232 -6.62 7.60 -33.73
CA PRO A 232 -5.28 7.32 -33.18
C PRO A 232 -5.34 6.35 -31.99
N TRP A 233 -6.55 6.06 -31.50
CA TRP A 233 -6.83 5.12 -30.43
C TRP A 233 -7.72 3.97 -30.88
N ARG A 234 -7.83 2.94 -30.03
CA ARG A 234 -8.69 1.77 -30.21
C ARG A 234 -9.43 1.46 -28.91
N LEU A 235 -10.74 1.66 -28.89
CA LEU A 235 -11.62 1.10 -27.86
C LEU A 235 -11.63 -0.43 -27.95
N MET A 236 -11.47 -1.10 -26.81
CA MET A 236 -11.35 -2.56 -26.76
C MET A 236 -11.91 -3.16 -25.46
N ASP A 237 -12.08 -4.48 -25.45
CA ASP A 237 -12.53 -5.25 -24.29
C ASP A 237 -11.51 -5.15 -23.14
N TRP A 238 -11.97 -4.72 -21.97
CA TRP A 238 -11.15 -4.57 -20.77
C TRP A 238 -10.46 -5.87 -20.35
N LYS A 239 -11.06 -7.03 -20.64
CA LYS A 239 -10.50 -8.36 -20.29
C LYS A 239 -9.23 -8.70 -21.06
N THR A 240 -8.97 -8.01 -22.17
CA THR A 240 -7.79 -8.23 -23.02
C THR A 240 -6.67 -7.22 -22.75
N ALA A 241 -6.88 -6.30 -21.81
CA ALA A 241 -5.94 -5.23 -21.49
C ALA A 241 -4.53 -5.74 -21.15
N SER A 242 -4.42 -6.83 -20.37
CA SER A 242 -3.11 -7.37 -19.95
C SER A 242 -2.18 -7.77 -21.10
N ARG A 243 -2.71 -7.95 -22.32
CA ARG A 243 -1.97 -8.37 -23.51
C ARG A 243 -1.61 -7.23 -24.45
N HIS A 244 -2.39 -6.16 -24.47
CA HIS A 244 -2.41 -5.24 -25.61
C HIS A 244 -2.44 -3.77 -25.21
N LEU A 245 -1.96 -3.43 -24.01
CA LEU A 245 -1.86 -2.03 -23.62
C LEU A 245 -0.69 -1.34 -24.31
N SER A 246 -0.96 -0.13 -24.79
CA SER A 246 0.02 0.74 -25.46
C SER A 246 0.62 1.79 -24.50
N TYR A 247 0.44 1.64 -23.18
CA TYR A 247 0.97 2.58 -22.19
C TYR A 247 1.31 1.87 -20.89
N ARG A 248 2.29 2.41 -20.14
CA ARG A 248 2.63 1.91 -18.81
C ARG A 248 1.52 2.26 -17.82
N ARG A 249 1.16 1.31 -16.96
CA ARG A 249 0.17 1.50 -15.88
C ARG A 249 0.81 1.59 -14.51
N PHE A 250 0.02 1.99 -13.51
CA PHE A 250 0.28 1.65 -12.12
C PHE A 250 -0.20 0.22 -11.83
N PHE A 251 0.74 -0.67 -11.49
CA PHE A 251 0.48 -2.12 -11.38
C PHE A 251 -0.28 -2.66 -12.60
N GLU A 252 -1.44 -3.28 -12.38
CA GLU A 252 -2.32 -3.82 -13.41
C GLU A 252 -3.55 -2.93 -13.70
N ILE A 253 -3.63 -1.74 -13.10
CA ILE A 253 -4.82 -0.87 -13.14
C ILE A 253 -4.81 -0.04 -14.43
N ALA A 254 -5.61 -0.46 -15.42
CA ALA A 254 -5.70 0.25 -16.71
C ALA A 254 -6.20 1.70 -16.58
N GLY A 255 -6.98 2.01 -15.53
CA GLY A 255 -7.45 3.37 -15.24
C GLY A 255 -6.37 4.35 -14.77
N LEU A 256 -5.12 3.91 -14.57
CA LEU A 256 -4.01 4.74 -14.12
C LEU A 256 -2.85 4.66 -15.12
N VAL A 257 -2.52 5.78 -15.77
CA VAL A 257 -1.45 5.88 -16.77
C VAL A 257 -0.18 6.47 -16.15
N GLY A 258 0.96 5.85 -16.46
CA GLY A 258 2.27 6.28 -15.99
C GLY A 258 2.70 7.63 -16.55
N LEU A 259 3.21 8.49 -15.67
CA LEU A 259 3.85 9.76 -16.02
C LEU A 259 5.34 9.59 -16.28
N ARG A 260 5.88 10.41 -17.18
CA ARG A 260 7.31 10.50 -17.50
C ARG A 260 8.01 11.58 -16.70
N VAL A 261 7.90 11.51 -15.37
CA VAL A 261 8.38 12.54 -14.44
C VAL A 261 9.92 12.70 -14.44
N GLU A 262 10.66 11.77 -15.05
CA GLU A 262 12.10 11.92 -15.31
C GLU A 262 12.41 13.11 -16.25
N ALA A 263 11.46 13.47 -17.12
CA ALA A 263 11.60 14.62 -18.01
C ALA A 263 11.30 15.94 -17.27
N GLN A 264 12.19 16.93 -17.39
CA GLN A 264 12.09 18.21 -16.66
C GLN A 264 10.74 18.91 -16.85
N HIS A 265 10.26 19.03 -18.09
CA HIS A 265 8.98 19.70 -18.36
C HIS A 265 7.78 18.99 -17.71
N VAL A 266 7.80 17.65 -17.62
CA VAL A 266 6.74 16.88 -16.96
C VAL A 266 6.80 17.08 -15.45
N PHE A 267 8.00 17.07 -14.87
CA PHE A 267 8.19 17.42 -13.46
C PHE A 267 7.68 18.84 -13.17
N ASP A 268 8.08 19.83 -13.97
CA ASP A 268 7.68 21.23 -13.80
C ASP A 268 6.16 21.41 -13.89
N ASP A 269 5.50 20.76 -14.85
CA ASP A 269 4.04 20.86 -15.02
C ASP A 269 3.25 20.11 -13.94
N SER A 270 3.74 18.95 -13.50
CA SER A 270 3.06 18.13 -12.49
C SER A 270 3.29 18.61 -11.05
N HIS A 271 4.38 19.32 -10.78
CA HIS A 271 4.75 19.73 -9.42
C HIS A 271 4.55 21.22 -9.14
N ARG A 272 4.26 22.07 -10.14
CA ARG A 272 4.17 23.54 -9.97
C ARG A 272 3.38 23.97 -8.73
N LEU A 273 2.11 23.55 -8.62
CA LEU A 273 1.25 23.91 -7.49
C LEU A 273 1.81 23.42 -6.15
N ILE A 274 2.35 22.20 -6.10
CA ILE A 274 2.93 21.64 -4.88
C ILE A 274 4.16 22.45 -4.45
N LEU A 275 5.03 22.81 -5.39
CA LEU A 275 6.21 23.63 -5.12
C LEU A 275 5.83 25.03 -4.66
N ASP A 276 4.82 25.65 -5.27
CA ASP A 276 4.29 26.95 -4.85
C ASP A 276 3.79 26.88 -3.39
N LEU A 277 3.04 25.84 -3.04
CA LEU A 277 2.53 25.62 -1.68
C LEU A 277 3.64 25.41 -0.63
N VAL A 278 4.74 24.75 -1.01
CA VAL A 278 5.93 24.62 -0.15
C VAL A 278 6.63 25.97 0.01
N GLN A 279 6.84 26.72 -1.08
CA GLN A 279 7.52 28.02 -1.07
C GLN A 279 6.73 29.08 -0.26
N GLU A 280 5.41 29.02 -0.32
CA GLU A 280 4.51 29.87 0.48
C GLU A 280 4.45 29.46 1.96
N GLY A 281 5.00 28.29 2.33
CA GLY A 281 4.99 27.76 3.69
C GLY A 281 3.65 27.12 4.09
N THR A 282 2.78 26.78 3.13
CA THR A 282 1.53 26.03 3.42
C THR A 282 1.84 24.56 3.74
N LEU A 283 2.87 23.99 3.13
CA LEU A 283 3.31 22.61 3.33
C LEU A 283 4.68 22.56 4.02
N ASP A 284 4.80 21.75 5.06
CA ASP A 284 6.02 21.54 5.84
C ASP A 284 6.78 20.27 5.45
N GLY A 285 6.10 19.36 4.74
CA GLY A 285 6.69 18.14 4.25
C GLY A 285 5.89 17.45 3.14
N LEU A 286 6.52 16.47 2.52
CA LEU A 286 5.97 15.67 1.43
C LEU A 286 6.13 14.18 1.73
N ARG A 287 5.09 13.39 1.44
CA ARG A 287 5.20 11.94 1.28
C ARG A 287 5.08 11.61 -0.20
N ILE A 288 6.01 10.79 -0.70
CA ILE A 288 6.04 10.41 -2.11
C ILE A 288 5.41 9.03 -2.27
N ASP A 289 4.32 8.97 -3.02
CA ASP A 289 3.66 7.73 -3.42
C ASP A 289 4.51 6.94 -4.42
N HIS A 290 4.58 5.62 -4.22
CA HIS A 290 5.10 4.65 -5.18
C HIS A 290 6.40 5.04 -5.89
N ILE A 291 7.44 5.36 -5.11
CA ILE A 291 8.74 5.81 -5.65
C ILE A 291 9.37 4.76 -6.58
N ASP A 292 9.10 3.47 -6.31
CA ASP A 292 9.60 2.34 -7.08
C ASP A 292 8.91 2.18 -8.45
N GLY A 293 7.92 3.01 -8.80
CA GLY A 293 7.36 3.07 -10.15
C GLY A 293 8.12 3.99 -11.11
N LEU A 294 8.96 4.89 -10.57
CA LEU A 294 9.64 5.91 -11.38
C LEU A 294 10.77 5.31 -12.24
N ALA A 295 11.03 5.96 -13.39
CA ALA A 295 12.14 5.58 -14.25
C ALA A 295 13.50 5.84 -13.56
N ASP A 296 13.65 7.03 -12.97
CA ASP A 296 14.83 7.44 -12.20
C ASP A 296 14.42 8.00 -10.82
N PRO A 297 14.21 7.12 -9.82
CA PRO A 297 13.86 7.53 -8.45
C PRO A 297 14.85 8.51 -7.83
N GLN A 298 16.15 8.28 -8.00
CA GLN A 298 17.19 9.12 -7.42
C GLN A 298 17.18 10.51 -8.05
N GLY A 299 17.21 10.59 -9.38
CA GLY A 299 17.17 11.86 -10.10
C GLY A 299 15.88 12.66 -9.84
N TYR A 300 14.75 11.98 -9.63
CA TYR A 300 13.51 12.62 -9.16
C TYR A 300 13.67 13.23 -7.76
N LEU A 301 14.19 12.47 -6.79
CA LEU A 301 14.35 12.95 -5.41
C LEU A 301 15.37 14.07 -5.28
N GLU A 302 16.48 14.03 -6.04
CA GLU A 302 17.47 15.11 -6.10
C GLU A 302 16.87 16.40 -6.66
N ARG A 303 16.07 16.30 -7.72
CA ARG A 303 15.36 17.42 -8.32
C ARG A 303 14.32 18.00 -7.36
N LEU A 304 13.53 17.14 -6.72
CA LEU A 304 12.55 17.56 -5.72
C LEU A 304 13.23 18.26 -4.56
N ARG A 305 14.29 17.66 -3.98
CA ARG A 305 15.07 18.27 -2.89
C ARG A 305 15.63 19.63 -3.29
N THR A 306 16.14 19.78 -4.51
CA THR A 306 16.64 21.06 -5.02
C THR A 306 15.53 22.10 -5.09
N ALA A 307 14.33 21.71 -5.51
CA ALA A 307 13.19 22.60 -5.66
C ALA A 307 12.54 23.02 -4.33
N VAL A 308 12.47 22.12 -3.34
CA VAL A 308 11.83 22.38 -2.04
C VAL A 308 12.79 22.90 -0.96
N GLY A 309 14.10 22.76 -1.17
CA GLY A 309 15.13 23.16 -0.21
C GLY A 309 15.50 22.07 0.79
N PRO A 310 16.58 22.27 1.57
CA PRO A 310 17.17 21.24 2.43
C PRO A 310 16.33 20.87 3.66
N ASP A 311 15.44 21.77 4.08
CA ASP A 311 14.76 21.65 5.36
C ASP A 311 13.38 20.98 5.29
N VAL A 312 12.76 20.93 4.11
CA VAL A 312 11.45 20.31 3.92
C VAL A 312 11.53 18.82 4.22
N TYR A 313 10.63 18.33 5.07
CA TYR A 313 10.59 16.91 5.41
C TYR A 313 10.11 16.08 4.22
N ILE A 314 10.84 15.04 3.82
CA ILE A 314 10.44 14.16 2.72
C ILE A 314 10.56 12.71 3.18
N VAL A 315 9.51 11.93 2.99
CA VAL A 315 9.54 10.46 3.13
C VAL A 315 8.98 9.81 1.89
N VAL A 316 9.41 8.59 1.62
CA VAL A 316 8.98 7.82 0.44
C VAL A 316 8.21 6.58 0.84
N GLU A 317 7.14 6.27 0.13
CA GLU A 317 6.59 4.93 0.18
C GLU A 317 7.51 3.99 -0.60
N LYS A 318 8.23 3.15 0.15
CA LYS A 318 9.13 2.13 -0.39
C LYS A 318 9.10 0.92 0.51
N ILE A 319 8.86 -0.26 -0.07
CA ILE A 319 8.87 -1.51 0.66
C ILE A 319 10.30 -2.05 0.70
N LEU A 320 10.79 -2.38 1.88
CA LEU A 320 12.10 -2.97 2.09
C LEU A 320 11.92 -4.45 2.43
N GLU A 321 12.56 -5.31 1.65
CA GLU A 321 12.62 -6.74 1.96
C GLU A 321 13.52 -6.99 3.17
N LYS A 322 13.42 -8.19 3.76
CA LYS A 322 14.20 -8.55 4.94
C LYS A 322 15.70 -8.40 4.68
N SER A 323 16.37 -7.58 5.48
CA SER A 323 17.80 -7.23 5.36
C SER A 323 18.16 -6.32 4.17
N GLU A 324 17.17 -5.82 3.43
CA GLU A 324 17.38 -4.80 2.41
C GLU A 324 17.80 -3.47 3.07
N PRO A 325 19.00 -2.93 2.76
CA PRO A 325 19.35 -1.60 3.24
C PRO A 325 18.57 -0.53 2.47
N PHE A 326 18.19 0.54 3.17
CA PHE A 326 17.69 1.74 2.52
C PHE A 326 18.81 2.46 1.74
N ALA A 327 18.46 3.09 0.62
CA ALA A 327 19.38 3.87 -0.21
C ALA A 327 19.81 5.16 0.52
N THR A 328 20.98 5.16 1.13
CA THR A 328 21.49 6.27 1.96
C THR A 328 21.78 7.55 1.19
N GLU A 329 21.93 7.45 -0.13
CA GLU A 329 22.17 8.55 -1.05
C GLU A 329 20.89 9.34 -1.39
N TRP A 330 19.71 8.78 -1.13
CA TRP A 330 18.46 9.49 -1.39
C TRP A 330 18.28 10.66 -0.41
N PRO A 331 18.00 11.89 -0.90
CA PRO A 331 17.96 13.08 -0.05
C PRO A 331 16.62 13.22 0.71
N VAL A 332 16.24 12.18 1.45
CA VAL A 332 14.97 12.04 2.18
C VAL A 332 15.22 11.57 3.62
N GLN A 333 14.23 11.74 4.50
CA GLN A 333 14.34 11.36 5.91
C GLN A 333 14.06 9.88 6.17
N GLY A 334 13.50 9.15 5.20
CA GLY A 334 13.29 7.72 5.27
C GLY A 334 12.05 7.25 4.51
N THR A 335 11.48 6.14 4.97
CA THR A 335 10.28 5.51 4.39
C THR A 335 9.01 5.91 5.16
N THR A 336 7.87 5.39 4.69
CA THR A 336 6.60 5.43 5.42
C THR A 336 6.50 4.41 6.55
N GLY A 337 7.48 3.52 6.75
CA GLY A 337 7.62 2.74 7.98
C GLY A 337 7.11 1.30 7.98
N TYR A 338 6.86 0.67 6.83
CA TYR A 338 6.47 -0.75 6.79
C TYR A 338 7.51 -1.67 7.41
N GLU A 339 8.81 -1.32 7.33
CA GLU A 339 9.87 -2.08 7.99
C GLU A 339 9.75 -2.09 9.52
N PHE A 340 9.07 -1.09 10.10
CA PHE A 340 8.76 -1.06 11.54
C PHE A 340 7.68 -2.10 11.90
N ILE A 341 6.68 -2.29 11.04
CA ILE A 341 5.66 -3.34 11.17
C ILE A 341 6.33 -4.71 11.17
N THR A 342 7.23 -4.95 10.22
CA THR A 342 7.96 -6.21 10.13
C THR A 342 8.85 -6.46 11.35
N ALA A 343 9.53 -5.42 11.87
CA ALA A 343 10.30 -5.53 13.10
C ALA A 343 9.44 -5.86 14.33
N LEU A 344 8.20 -5.37 14.41
CA LEU A 344 7.29 -5.69 15.51
C LEU A 344 6.89 -7.17 15.53
N ALA A 345 6.88 -7.85 14.40
CA ALA A 345 6.68 -9.30 14.37
C ALA A 345 7.80 -10.04 15.13
N ASP A 346 9.07 -9.64 14.96
CA ASP A 346 10.19 -10.16 15.76
C ASP A 346 10.01 -9.87 17.26
N ALA A 347 9.39 -8.73 17.59
CA ALA A 347 9.14 -8.34 18.97
C ALA A 347 7.96 -9.07 19.62
N LEU A 348 6.91 -9.46 18.90
CA LEU A 348 5.64 -9.89 19.51
C LEU A 348 5.25 -11.34 19.25
N VAL A 349 5.79 -11.97 18.21
CA VAL A 349 5.59 -13.41 17.95
C VAL A 349 6.45 -14.23 18.91
N ASP A 350 5.94 -15.37 19.40
CA ASP A 350 6.76 -16.35 20.11
C ASP A 350 7.69 -17.06 19.11
N GLU A 351 8.95 -16.66 19.12
CA GLU A 351 9.97 -17.25 18.26
C GLU A 351 10.22 -18.74 18.55
N ARG A 352 9.71 -19.30 19.66
CA ARG A 352 9.79 -20.74 20.01
C ARG A 352 8.62 -21.57 19.54
N GLU A 353 7.63 -20.99 18.88
CA GLU A 353 6.43 -21.70 18.39
C GLU A 353 6.75 -22.92 17.48
N GLY A 354 7.99 -23.11 17.06
CA GLY A 354 8.43 -24.31 16.32
C GLY A 354 7.96 -24.42 14.87
N GLY A 355 7.11 -23.51 14.38
CA GLY A 355 6.46 -23.61 13.07
C GLY A 355 5.16 -24.42 13.12
N ARG A 356 4.58 -24.66 14.30
CA ARG A 356 3.42 -25.57 14.52
C ARG A 356 2.18 -25.14 13.75
N LEU A 357 1.91 -23.85 13.62
CA LEU A 357 0.83 -23.30 12.79
C LEU A 357 1.06 -23.62 11.31
N ALA A 358 2.30 -23.48 10.82
CA ALA A 358 2.65 -23.82 9.44
C ALA A 358 2.57 -25.34 9.19
N GLU A 359 3.07 -26.16 10.13
CA GLU A 359 2.95 -27.63 10.08
C GLU A 359 1.48 -28.08 10.04
N ALA A 360 0.62 -27.48 10.85
CA ALA A 360 -0.81 -27.78 10.90
C ALA A 360 -1.57 -27.29 9.65
N PHE A 361 -1.13 -26.18 9.06
CA PHE A 361 -1.72 -25.61 7.85
C PHE A 361 -1.32 -26.34 6.57
N GLN A 362 -0.09 -26.85 6.48
CA GLN A 362 0.44 -27.51 5.29
C GLN A 362 -0.48 -28.59 4.67
N PRO A 363 -1.08 -29.53 5.45
CA PRO A 363 -2.00 -30.52 4.89
C PRO A 363 -3.35 -29.94 4.44
N LEU A 364 -3.71 -28.71 4.85
CA LEU A 364 -4.95 -28.04 4.46
C LEU A 364 -4.89 -27.44 3.05
N LYS A 365 -3.68 -27.13 2.55
CA LYS A 365 -3.45 -26.60 1.21
C LYS A 365 -3.79 -27.63 0.13
N GLY A 366 -4.29 -27.16 -1.01
CA GLY A 366 -4.41 -27.96 -2.24
C GLY A 366 -3.05 -28.51 -2.69
N GLU A 367 -3.04 -29.68 -3.34
CA GLU A 367 -1.79 -30.39 -3.68
C GLU A 367 -0.83 -29.54 -4.53
N GLU A 368 -1.35 -28.74 -5.48
CA GLU A 368 -0.54 -27.84 -6.31
C GLU A 368 0.14 -26.68 -5.55
N HIS A 369 -0.29 -26.38 -4.33
CA HIS A 369 0.16 -25.24 -3.53
C HIS A 369 0.94 -25.64 -2.27
N ARG A 370 1.40 -26.90 -2.18
CA ARG A 370 2.17 -27.42 -1.03
C ARG A 370 3.68 -27.16 -1.13
N GLY A 371 4.13 -26.27 -2.01
CA GLY A 371 5.53 -25.85 -2.04
C GLY A 371 5.94 -25.12 -0.75
N ASN A 372 7.25 -24.98 -0.53
CA ASN A 372 7.75 -24.05 0.48
C ASN A 372 7.54 -22.60 0.04
N TYR A 373 7.67 -21.65 0.98
CA TYR A 373 7.45 -20.22 0.72
C TYR A 373 8.15 -19.69 -0.53
N VAL A 374 9.43 -20.01 -0.71
CA VAL A 374 10.22 -19.54 -1.87
C VAL A 374 9.65 -20.10 -3.18
N GLN A 375 9.26 -21.38 -3.20
CA GLN A 375 8.65 -22.02 -4.36
C GLN A 375 7.30 -21.38 -4.71
N GLU A 376 6.44 -21.15 -3.72
CA GLU A 376 5.12 -20.53 -3.91
C GLU A 376 5.24 -19.06 -4.34
N MET A 377 6.20 -18.30 -3.80
CA MET A 377 6.50 -16.94 -4.26
C MET A 377 6.91 -16.94 -5.73
N ARG A 378 7.85 -17.80 -6.12
CA ARG A 378 8.29 -17.89 -7.52
C ARG A 378 7.14 -18.33 -8.43
N ALA A 379 6.29 -19.25 -7.99
CA ALA A 379 5.11 -19.66 -8.74
C ALA A 379 4.12 -18.49 -8.94
N SER A 380 3.83 -17.73 -7.89
CA SER A 380 2.97 -16.54 -7.97
C SER A 380 3.56 -15.46 -8.88
N LYS A 381 4.87 -15.20 -8.83
CA LYS A 381 5.54 -14.26 -9.76
C LYS A 381 5.40 -14.69 -11.22
N ARG A 382 5.60 -15.98 -11.50
CA ARG A 382 5.40 -16.53 -12.85
C ARG A 382 3.96 -16.39 -13.33
N GLN A 383 2.99 -16.64 -12.46
CA GLN A 383 1.57 -16.45 -12.76
C GLN A 383 1.28 -14.98 -13.14
N MET A 384 1.78 -14.01 -12.36
CA MET A 384 1.58 -12.59 -12.68
C MET A 384 2.19 -12.19 -14.03
N LEU A 385 3.41 -12.68 -14.32
CA LEU A 385 4.08 -12.45 -15.60
C LEU A 385 3.30 -13.03 -16.79
N SER A 386 2.67 -14.20 -16.63
CA SER A 386 1.94 -14.88 -17.70
C SER A 386 0.51 -14.40 -17.92
N ASP A 387 -0.12 -13.82 -16.90
CA ASP A 387 -1.56 -13.54 -16.93
C ASP A 387 -1.85 -12.03 -16.99
N ASN A 388 -1.12 -11.24 -16.19
CA ASN A 388 -1.44 -9.84 -15.90
C ASN A 388 -0.49 -8.84 -16.59
N PHE A 389 0.76 -9.25 -16.84
CA PHE A 389 1.84 -8.39 -17.36
C PHE A 389 2.41 -8.86 -18.72
N THR A 390 1.62 -9.59 -19.51
CA THR A 390 2.09 -10.15 -20.79
C THR A 390 2.49 -9.09 -21.81
N GLY A 391 1.83 -7.92 -21.81
CA GLY A 391 2.18 -6.79 -22.68
C GLY A 391 3.54 -6.21 -22.32
N GLU A 392 3.79 -5.99 -21.02
CA GLU A 392 5.04 -5.45 -20.49
C GLU A 392 6.22 -6.41 -20.74
N VAL A 393 6.02 -7.73 -20.51
CA VAL A 393 7.02 -8.75 -20.85
C VAL A 393 7.32 -8.76 -22.34
N ARG A 394 6.30 -8.68 -23.19
CA ARG A 394 6.49 -8.62 -24.66
C ARG A 394 7.33 -7.41 -25.05
N HIS A 395 7.03 -6.23 -24.51
CA HIS A 395 7.76 -5.01 -24.82
C HIS A 395 9.25 -5.12 -24.44
N ILE A 396 9.56 -5.56 -23.23
CA ILE A 396 10.95 -5.76 -22.77
C ILE A 396 11.67 -6.83 -23.61
N THR A 397 10.96 -7.89 -24.01
CA THR A 397 11.49 -8.93 -24.89
C THR A 397 11.86 -8.38 -26.28
N LEU A 398 11.06 -7.47 -26.83
CA LEU A 398 11.34 -6.85 -28.12
C LEU A 398 12.59 -5.97 -28.04
N LEU A 399 12.72 -5.13 -27.00
CA LEU A 399 13.94 -4.34 -26.76
C LEU A 399 15.19 -5.23 -26.67
N ALA A 400 15.12 -6.33 -25.90
CA ALA A 400 16.22 -7.29 -25.80
C ALA A 400 16.52 -7.95 -27.14
N LYS A 401 15.50 -8.26 -27.94
CA LYS A 401 15.66 -8.91 -29.24
C LYS A 401 16.36 -8.00 -30.24
N ASP A 402 15.98 -6.73 -30.30
CA ASP A 402 16.57 -5.75 -31.21
C ASP A 402 18.06 -5.52 -30.88
N MET A 403 18.40 -5.50 -29.59
CA MET A 403 19.79 -5.46 -29.13
C MET A 403 20.57 -6.74 -29.44
N ALA A 404 19.95 -7.92 -29.26
CA ALA A 404 20.56 -9.21 -29.60
C ALA A 404 20.86 -9.31 -31.10
N ASP A 405 19.93 -8.88 -31.96
CA ASP A 405 20.12 -8.82 -33.41
C ASP A 405 21.26 -7.86 -33.79
N SER A 406 21.32 -6.69 -33.16
CA SER A 406 22.38 -5.71 -33.38
C SER A 406 23.77 -6.24 -32.96
N ALA A 407 23.81 -7.08 -31.92
CA ALA A 407 25.01 -7.75 -31.44
C ALA A 407 25.37 -9.04 -32.23
N ASN A 408 24.54 -9.46 -33.20
CA ASN A 408 24.63 -10.75 -33.88
C ASN A 408 24.59 -11.96 -32.91
N ALA A 409 23.85 -11.85 -31.81
CA ALA A 409 23.56 -12.96 -30.91
C ALA A 409 22.35 -13.75 -31.44
N ASP A 410 22.51 -15.06 -31.66
CA ASP A 410 21.46 -15.95 -32.19
C ASP A 410 20.43 -16.34 -31.11
N LEU A 411 19.72 -15.33 -30.58
CA LEU A 411 18.76 -15.49 -29.49
C LEU A 411 17.33 -15.26 -29.98
N SER A 412 16.48 -16.27 -29.82
CA SER A 412 15.06 -16.20 -30.19
C SER A 412 14.25 -15.31 -29.22
N ARG A 413 13.10 -14.80 -29.67
CA ARG A 413 12.17 -14.05 -28.80
C ARG A 413 11.65 -14.91 -27.65
N SER A 414 11.40 -16.20 -27.88
CA SER A 414 10.90 -17.09 -26.82
C SER A 414 11.94 -17.36 -25.74
N THR A 415 13.21 -17.58 -26.13
CA THR A 415 14.31 -17.77 -25.16
C THR A 415 14.59 -16.51 -24.35
N LEU A 416 14.53 -15.33 -24.98
CA LEU A 416 14.67 -14.04 -24.28
C LEU A 416 13.51 -13.79 -23.30
N ALA A 417 12.26 -14.05 -23.70
CA ALA A 417 11.12 -13.92 -22.79
C ALA A 417 11.24 -14.87 -21.59
N GLU A 418 11.63 -16.13 -21.82
CA GLU A 418 11.86 -17.11 -20.75
C GLU A 418 12.99 -16.65 -19.79
N ALA A 419 14.09 -16.11 -20.34
CA ALA A 419 15.20 -15.57 -19.57
C ALA A 419 14.81 -14.35 -18.72
N ILE A 420 14.09 -13.38 -19.30
CA ILE A 420 13.59 -12.20 -18.59
C ILE A 420 12.67 -12.62 -17.44
N CYS A 421 11.69 -13.49 -17.71
CA CYS A 421 10.78 -13.99 -16.68
C CYS A 421 11.52 -14.77 -15.57
N ALA A 422 12.52 -15.58 -15.92
CA ALA A 422 13.33 -16.32 -14.95
C ALA A 422 14.11 -15.37 -14.02
N LEU A 423 14.75 -14.34 -14.58
CA LEU A 423 15.47 -13.33 -13.81
C LEU A 423 14.56 -12.51 -12.89
N ILE A 424 13.41 -12.03 -13.38
CA ILE A 424 12.42 -11.31 -12.56
C ILE A 424 11.92 -12.20 -11.41
N THR A 425 11.67 -13.48 -11.71
CA THR A 425 11.19 -14.45 -10.70
C THR A 425 12.23 -14.70 -9.60
N ALA A 426 13.51 -14.72 -9.96
CA ALA A 426 14.63 -14.96 -9.05
C ALA A 426 15.03 -13.73 -8.20
N LEU A 427 14.59 -12.53 -8.56
CA LEU A 427 14.93 -11.32 -7.79
C LEU A 427 14.25 -11.35 -6.42
N PRO A 428 15.01 -11.20 -5.31
CA PRO A 428 14.47 -11.24 -3.96
C PRO A 428 14.00 -9.88 -3.44
N VAL A 429 14.12 -8.82 -4.25
CA VAL A 429 13.74 -7.44 -3.91
C VAL A 429 12.70 -6.91 -4.88
N TYR A 430 11.99 -5.84 -4.50
CA TYR A 430 11.05 -5.14 -5.36
C TYR A 430 11.70 -4.68 -6.68
N ARG A 431 12.86 -4.01 -6.60
CA ARG A 431 13.62 -3.62 -7.79
C ARG A 431 15.07 -3.33 -7.47
N THR A 432 15.88 -3.27 -8.53
CA THR A 432 17.20 -2.63 -8.53
C THR A 432 17.07 -1.15 -8.92
N TYR A 433 18.15 -0.38 -8.73
CA TYR A 433 18.24 1.06 -8.98
C TYR A 433 19.43 1.37 -9.90
N LEU A 434 19.37 0.83 -11.12
CA LEU A 434 20.22 1.20 -12.23
C LEU A 434 19.67 2.48 -12.87
N THR A 435 20.49 3.50 -13.04
CA THR A 435 20.09 4.71 -13.76
C THR A 435 21.17 5.08 -14.78
N ALA A 436 20.80 5.87 -15.80
CA ALA A 436 21.77 6.38 -16.77
C ALA A 436 22.81 7.31 -16.13
N THR A 437 22.48 7.94 -15.00
CA THR A 437 23.31 8.94 -14.33
C THR A 437 24.25 8.35 -13.28
N THR A 438 23.80 7.33 -12.54
CA THR A 438 24.57 6.75 -11.43
C THR A 438 25.15 5.36 -11.71
N GLY A 439 24.73 4.71 -12.80
CA GLY A 439 25.18 3.36 -13.16
C GLY A 439 24.71 2.30 -12.16
N ILE A 440 25.37 1.14 -12.16
CA ILE A 440 25.03 0.03 -11.24
C ILE A 440 25.83 0.09 -9.93
N THR A 441 25.12 0.01 -8.80
CA THR A 441 25.72 -0.11 -7.47
C THR A 441 26.27 -1.51 -7.20
N GLU A 442 27.23 -1.65 -6.27
CA GLU A 442 27.76 -2.97 -5.91
C GLU A 442 26.69 -3.89 -5.31
N ARG A 443 25.75 -3.33 -4.54
CA ARG A 443 24.59 -4.05 -4.02
C ARG A 443 23.79 -4.69 -5.17
N ASP A 444 23.40 -3.89 -6.15
CA ASP A 444 22.55 -4.36 -7.24
C ASP A 444 23.30 -5.32 -8.17
N ARG A 445 24.61 -5.13 -8.34
CA ARG A 445 25.47 -6.08 -9.05
C ARG A 445 25.46 -7.46 -8.39
N GLN A 446 25.55 -7.51 -7.05
CA GLN A 446 25.48 -8.76 -6.29
C GLN A 446 24.09 -9.40 -6.37
N LEU A 447 23.02 -8.60 -6.25
CA LEU A 447 21.64 -9.09 -6.40
C LEU A 447 21.40 -9.71 -7.77
N LEU A 448 21.82 -9.03 -8.84
CA LEU A 448 21.67 -9.53 -10.21
C LEU A 448 22.54 -10.76 -10.47
N ALA A 449 23.76 -10.82 -9.91
CA ALA A 449 24.61 -12.01 -10.03
C ALA A 449 24.00 -13.23 -9.32
N ALA A 450 23.43 -13.05 -8.12
CA ALA A 450 22.74 -14.12 -7.41
C ALA A 450 21.47 -14.57 -8.18
N ALA A 451 20.66 -13.62 -8.64
CA ALA A 451 19.46 -13.89 -9.43
C ALA A 451 19.78 -14.62 -10.74
N ARG A 452 20.90 -14.29 -11.40
CA ARG A 452 21.41 -14.99 -12.59
C ARG A 452 21.69 -16.46 -12.31
N LEU A 453 22.48 -16.77 -11.27
CA LEU A 453 22.82 -18.15 -10.92
C LEU A 453 21.58 -18.97 -10.59
N GLU A 454 20.65 -18.37 -9.86
CA GLU A 454 19.38 -18.99 -9.50
C GLU A 454 18.48 -19.21 -10.72
N ALA A 455 18.35 -18.21 -11.60
CA ALA A 455 17.52 -18.29 -12.79
C ALA A 455 18.00 -19.36 -13.78
N GLN A 456 19.30 -19.67 -13.81
CA GLN A 456 19.86 -20.69 -14.70
C GLN A 456 19.59 -22.13 -14.24
N ASP A 457 19.24 -22.33 -12.97
CA ASP A 457 19.06 -23.66 -12.40
C ASP A 457 17.92 -24.42 -13.10
N GLY A 458 18.19 -25.65 -13.51
CA GLY A 458 17.22 -26.51 -14.22
C GLY A 458 16.82 -26.07 -15.63
N LEU A 459 17.33 -24.96 -16.18
CA LEU A 459 16.97 -24.48 -17.53
C LEU A 459 17.87 -25.03 -18.64
N ARG A 460 17.38 -25.03 -19.88
CA ARG A 460 18.08 -25.50 -21.09
C ARG A 460 19.21 -24.54 -21.51
N PRO A 461 20.28 -25.02 -22.20
CA PRO A 461 21.45 -24.21 -22.55
C PRO A 461 21.12 -22.89 -23.27
N GLU A 462 20.19 -22.91 -24.22
CA GLU A 462 19.82 -21.74 -25.03
C GLU A 462 19.16 -20.64 -24.18
N VAL A 463 18.45 -21.03 -23.12
CA VAL A 463 17.85 -20.07 -22.16
C VAL A 463 18.92 -19.53 -21.20
N ARG A 464 19.92 -20.34 -20.83
CA ARG A 464 21.04 -19.87 -20.00
C ARG A 464 21.87 -18.82 -20.71
N GLU A 465 22.11 -18.99 -22.01
CA GLU A 465 22.78 -17.99 -22.86
C GLU A 465 21.95 -16.70 -22.94
N ALA A 466 20.64 -16.80 -23.12
CA ALA A 466 19.75 -15.65 -23.08
C ALA A 466 19.75 -14.95 -21.71
N ILE A 467 19.82 -15.70 -20.60
CA ILE A 467 19.97 -15.14 -19.25
C ILE A 467 21.28 -14.37 -19.11
N ASP A 468 22.38 -14.92 -19.64
CA ASP A 468 23.69 -14.25 -19.60
C ASP A 468 23.66 -12.94 -20.38
N PHE A 469 23.09 -12.94 -21.58
CA PHE A 469 22.91 -11.74 -22.38
C PHE A 469 22.06 -10.68 -21.66
N VAL A 470 20.91 -11.07 -21.10
CA VAL A 470 20.04 -10.14 -20.35
C VAL A 470 20.74 -9.62 -19.09
N TRP A 471 21.48 -10.47 -18.38
CA TRP A 471 22.26 -10.06 -17.22
C TRP A 471 23.35 -9.06 -17.60
N GLU A 472 24.05 -9.23 -18.74
CA GLU A 472 25.04 -8.27 -19.23
C GLU A 472 24.41 -6.91 -19.52
N LEU A 473 23.23 -6.88 -20.16
CA LEU A 473 22.47 -5.64 -20.35
C LEU A 473 22.19 -4.94 -19.02
N LEU A 474 21.83 -5.67 -17.97
CA LEU A 474 21.51 -5.12 -16.65
C LEU A 474 22.75 -4.73 -15.83
N ALA A 475 23.82 -5.52 -15.89
CA ALA A 475 24.92 -5.46 -14.93
C ALA A 475 26.23 -4.86 -15.48
N ASP A 476 26.39 -4.72 -16.80
CA ASP A 476 27.57 -4.10 -17.42
C ASP A 476 27.22 -2.75 -18.06
N ASP A 477 27.63 -1.67 -17.40
CA ASP A 477 27.46 -0.30 -17.91
C ASP A 477 28.17 -0.08 -19.25
N LYS A 478 29.28 -0.78 -19.54
CA LYS A 478 29.97 -0.62 -20.83
C LYS A 478 29.13 -1.17 -21.97
N THR A 479 28.65 -2.40 -21.84
CA THR A 479 27.73 -3.01 -22.81
C THR A 479 26.51 -2.11 -23.01
N CYS A 480 25.89 -1.67 -21.91
CA CYS A 480 24.69 -0.85 -22.00
C CYS A 480 24.92 0.49 -22.71
N ASN A 481 26.02 1.18 -22.42
CA ASN A 481 26.36 2.46 -23.04
C ASN A 481 26.63 2.36 -24.56
N THR A 482 26.90 1.17 -25.08
CA THR A 482 27.10 0.94 -26.52
C THR A 482 25.80 0.60 -27.26
N MET A 483 24.72 0.29 -26.55
CA MET A 483 23.45 -0.14 -27.13
C MET A 483 22.36 0.94 -26.94
N PRO A 484 21.81 1.54 -28.02
CA PRO A 484 20.88 2.67 -27.94
C PRO A 484 19.67 2.45 -27.02
N ASP A 485 19.11 1.23 -27.00
CA ASP A 485 17.88 0.92 -26.29
C ASP A 485 18.10 0.29 -24.91
N CYS A 486 19.35 0.16 -24.46
CA CYS A 486 19.64 -0.52 -23.20
C CYS A 486 19.16 0.26 -21.96
N VAL A 487 19.23 1.60 -21.99
CA VAL A 487 18.71 2.43 -20.88
C VAL A 487 17.20 2.26 -20.73
N GLU A 488 16.48 2.22 -21.86
CA GLU A 488 15.04 1.94 -21.88
C GLU A 488 14.78 0.52 -21.35
N PHE A 489 15.52 -0.49 -21.84
CA PHE A 489 15.41 -1.86 -21.36
C PHE A 489 15.57 -1.97 -19.83
N ARG A 490 16.63 -1.37 -19.26
CA ARG A 490 16.86 -1.35 -17.81
C ARG A 490 15.69 -0.70 -17.07
N THR A 491 15.27 0.47 -17.54
CA THR A 491 14.14 1.22 -16.97
C THR A 491 12.87 0.37 -16.94
N ARG A 492 12.49 -0.24 -18.07
CA ARG A 492 11.30 -1.09 -18.18
C ARG A 492 11.38 -2.33 -17.32
N PHE A 493 12.55 -2.98 -17.29
CA PHE A 493 12.78 -4.12 -16.42
C PHE A 493 12.55 -3.76 -14.94
N GLN A 494 13.15 -2.65 -14.48
CA GLN A 494 13.02 -2.20 -13.09
C GLN A 494 11.60 -1.68 -12.74
N GLN A 495 10.91 -1.05 -13.70
CA GLN A 495 9.52 -0.63 -13.54
C GLN A 495 8.53 -1.81 -13.50
N LEU A 496 8.93 -2.99 -14.01
CA LEU A 496 8.11 -4.20 -13.98
C LEU A 496 8.34 -5.05 -12.73
N THR A 497 9.57 -5.16 -12.22
CA THR A 497 9.88 -6.05 -11.08
C THR A 497 9.11 -5.66 -9.80
N GLY A 498 8.95 -4.36 -9.54
CA GLY A 498 8.24 -3.86 -8.36
C GLY A 498 6.76 -4.28 -8.34
N PRO A 499 5.98 -3.96 -9.38
CA PRO A 499 4.62 -4.46 -9.57
C PRO A 499 4.49 -5.97 -9.45
N ILE A 500 5.43 -6.74 -10.03
CA ILE A 500 5.40 -8.20 -9.94
C ILE A 500 5.56 -8.67 -8.50
N MET A 501 6.49 -8.08 -7.73
CA MET A 501 6.64 -8.41 -6.31
C MET A 501 5.35 -8.10 -5.54
N ALA A 502 4.82 -6.88 -5.65
CA ALA A 502 3.60 -6.47 -4.94
C ALA A 502 2.42 -7.39 -5.26
N LYS A 503 2.13 -7.62 -6.56
CA LYS A 503 0.95 -8.39 -6.97
C LYS A 503 1.08 -9.89 -6.67
N ALA A 504 2.30 -10.45 -6.77
CA ALA A 504 2.54 -11.86 -6.50
C ALA A 504 2.62 -12.18 -5.00
N LEU A 505 3.27 -11.33 -4.21
CA LEU A 505 3.42 -11.54 -2.77
C LEU A 505 2.19 -11.05 -2.03
N GLU A 506 1.93 -9.74 -2.09
CA GLU A 506 0.98 -9.07 -1.20
C GLU A 506 -0.49 -9.32 -1.60
N ASP A 507 -0.76 -9.38 -2.90
CA ASP A 507 -2.11 -9.52 -3.46
C ASP A 507 -2.38 -10.92 -4.02
N THR A 508 -1.53 -11.91 -3.71
CA THR A 508 -1.76 -13.30 -4.10
C THR A 508 -1.26 -14.27 -3.04
N LEU A 509 0.04 -14.32 -2.79
CA LEU A 509 0.61 -15.31 -1.87
C LEU A 509 0.15 -15.10 -0.42
N PHE A 510 -0.02 -13.87 0.05
CA PHE A 510 -0.59 -13.58 1.37
C PHE A 510 -2.02 -14.12 1.58
N TYR A 511 -2.74 -14.43 0.50
CA TYR A 511 -4.06 -15.04 0.54
C TYR A 511 -4.05 -16.56 0.30
N ARG A 512 -2.87 -17.13 0.02
CA ARG A 512 -2.64 -18.58 -0.14
C ARG A 512 -1.83 -19.19 1.01
N GLU A 513 -0.87 -18.45 1.54
CA GLU A 513 -0.03 -18.85 2.68
C GLU A 513 -0.67 -18.42 3.99
N ASN A 514 -1.82 -19.02 4.31
CA ASN A 514 -2.66 -18.59 5.43
C ASN A 514 -2.29 -19.24 6.77
N ALA A 515 -1.14 -19.90 6.88
CA ALA A 515 -0.68 -20.55 8.11
C ALA A 515 -0.79 -19.63 9.32
N PHE A 516 -0.26 -18.42 9.18
CA PHE A 516 -0.29 -17.41 10.22
C PHE A 516 -0.47 -16.01 9.65
N ILE A 517 -1.72 -15.60 9.41
CA ILE A 517 -2.00 -14.39 8.64
C ILE A 517 -1.43 -13.14 9.30
N ALA A 518 -1.16 -13.14 10.61
CA ALA A 518 -0.50 -12.04 11.33
C ALA A 518 0.76 -11.51 10.60
N LEU A 519 1.50 -12.40 9.96
CA LEU A 519 2.73 -12.12 9.21
C LEU A 519 2.50 -11.66 7.77
N ASN A 520 1.30 -11.90 7.23
CA ASN A 520 0.90 -11.54 5.88
C ASN A 520 0.51 -10.05 5.84
N GLU A 521 1.52 -9.18 5.89
CA GLU A 521 1.37 -7.74 5.89
C GLU A 521 2.27 -7.10 4.83
N VAL A 522 1.91 -5.91 4.34
CA VAL A 522 2.75 -5.14 3.41
C VAL A 522 4.16 -4.99 3.98
N GLY A 523 5.18 -5.41 3.22
CA GLY A 523 6.59 -5.51 3.67
C GLY A 523 6.93 -6.66 4.64
N GLY A 524 5.97 -7.53 4.93
CA GLY A 524 6.12 -8.70 5.78
C GLY A 524 6.57 -9.95 5.03
N ASP A 525 7.06 -10.93 5.80
CA ASP A 525 7.46 -12.26 5.32
C ASP A 525 6.57 -13.29 6.03
N PRO A 526 5.78 -14.11 5.31
CA PRO A 526 4.93 -15.16 5.89
C PRO A 526 5.71 -16.24 6.63
N SER A 527 7.03 -16.33 6.43
CA SER A 527 7.88 -17.23 7.17
C SER A 527 8.00 -16.82 8.64
N LYS A 528 8.12 -17.83 9.50
CA LYS A 528 8.21 -17.62 10.95
C LYS A 528 9.41 -16.70 11.30
N PRO A 529 9.21 -15.64 12.11
CA PRO A 529 10.30 -14.88 12.71
C PRO A 529 11.18 -15.77 13.61
N THR A 530 12.49 -15.78 13.36
CA THR A 530 13.46 -16.61 14.11
C THR A 530 14.34 -15.80 15.05
N GLY A 531 14.31 -14.46 14.96
CA GLY A 531 15.26 -13.58 15.65
C GLY A 531 14.81 -13.06 17.02
N GLY A 532 13.50 -13.06 17.29
CA GLY A 532 12.92 -12.62 18.56
C GLY A 532 13.33 -11.19 18.97
N PRO A 533 13.33 -10.87 20.28
CA PRO A 533 13.73 -9.55 20.78
C PRO A 533 15.12 -9.09 20.33
N ALA A 534 16.06 -10.02 20.17
CA ALA A 534 17.43 -9.69 19.74
C ALA A 534 17.45 -9.12 18.30
N ALA A 535 16.67 -9.70 17.38
CA ALA A 535 16.53 -9.15 16.03
C ALA A 535 15.82 -7.80 16.03
N PHE A 536 14.75 -7.65 16.83
CA PHE A 536 14.09 -6.34 17.00
C PHE A 536 15.09 -5.27 17.48
N HIS A 537 15.87 -5.57 18.52
CA HIS A 537 16.88 -4.65 19.05
C HIS A 537 17.95 -4.29 18.03
N ALA A 538 18.45 -5.26 17.26
CA ALA A 538 19.42 -5.01 16.19
C ALA A 538 18.85 -4.07 15.12
N THR A 539 17.60 -4.29 14.70
CA THR A 539 16.89 -3.42 13.75
C THR A 539 16.72 -2.01 14.29
N MET A 540 16.32 -1.86 15.56
CA MET A 540 16.18 -0.53 16.19
C MET A 540 17.53 0.19 16.36
N GLN A 541 18.61 -0.54 16.67
CA GLN A 541 19.96 0.02 16.72
C GLN A 541 20.43 0.51 15.35
N ALA A 542 20.15 -0.25 14.28
CA ALA A 542 20.46 0.18 12.91
C ALA A 542 19.64 1.43 12.54
N ARG A 543 18.32 1.39 12.77
CA ARG A 543 17.40 2.50 12.52
C ARG A 543 17.80 3.78 13.24
N ALA A 544 18.22 3.71 14.51
CA ALA A 544 18.70 4.87 15.26
C ALA A 544 19.91 5.57 14.61
N LYS A 545 20.72 4.83 13.86
CA LYS A 545 21.94 5.36 13.22
C LYS A 545 21.67 5.86 11.80
N THR A 546 20.88 5.14 11.02
CA THR A 546 20.75 5.38 9.57
C THR A 546 19.43 6.04 9.17
N LEU A 547 18.36 5.83 9.94
CA LEU A 547 17.01 6.29 9.63
C LEU A 547 16.30 6.87 10.87
N PRO A 548 16.92 7.80 11.64
CA PRO A 548 16.36 8.29 12.91
C PRO A 548 15.06 9.07 12.72
N HIS A 549 14.78 9.54 11.51
CA HIS A 549 13.62 10.35 11.15
C HIS A 549 12.67 9.65 10.17
N SER A 550 12.84 8.35 9.88
CA SER A 550 11.86 7.58 9.12
C SER A 550 10.55 7.43 9.91
N LEU A 551 9.40 7.29 9.23
CA LEU A 551 8.14 7.03 9.92
C LEU A 551 8.13 5.62 10.51
N SER A 552 7.55 5.46 11.69
CA SER A 552 7.34 4.20 12.38
C SER A 552 5.84 3.90 12.35
N ALA A 553 5.38 3.31 11.25
CA ALA A 553 3.99 2.96 11.05
C ALA A 553 3.64 1.66 11.77
N THR A 554 2.40 1.60 12.26
CA THR A 554 1.77 0.36 12.72
C THR A 554 0.44 0.12 12.04
N SER A 555 -0.17 1.07 11.35
CA SER A 555 -1.35 0.86 10.50
C SER A 555 -1.30 1.88 9.38
N THR A 556 -1.83 1.56 8.22
CA THR A 556 -1.94 2.49 7.08
C THR A 556 -3.23 2.22 6.32
N HIS A 557 -3.50 3.04 5.30
CA HIS A 557 -4.62 2.83 4.38
C HIS A 557 -4.43 1.61 3.46
N ASP A 558 -3.24 1.00 3.42
CA ASP A 558 -2.92 -0.16 2.56
C ASP A 558 -2.52 -1.41 3.35
N THR A 559 -2.36 -1.33 4.67
CA THR A 559 -2.13 -2.52 5.48
C THR A 559 -3.31 -3.48 5.35
N LYS A 560 -3.01 -4.77 5.22
CA LYS A 560 -4.00 -5.84 5.04
C LYS A 560 -4.92 -5.98 6.26
N ARG A 561 -4.51 -5.51 7.43
CA ARG A 561 -5.31 -5.49 8.67
C ARG A 561 -4.98 -4.27 9.54
N GLY A 562 -5.85 -3.99 10.51
CA GLY A 562 -5.59 -3.03 11.58
C GLY A 562 -4.52 -3.48 12.57
N GLU A 563 -3.94 -2.53 13.29
CA GLU A 563 -2.80 -2.79 14.19
C GLU A 563 -3.15 -3.66 15.41
N ASP A 564 -4.37 -3.54 15.92
CA ASP A 564 -4.82 -4.32 17.07
C ASP A 564 -5.32 -5.71 16.66
N ALA A 565 -5.85 -5.85 15.44
CA ALA A 565 -6.13 -7.15 14.85
C ALA A 565 -4.85 -7.99 14.73
N ARG A 566 -3.75 -7.40 14.23
CA ARG A 566 -2.45 -8.09 14.16
C ARG A 566 -1.87 -8.39 15.53
N ALA A 567 -1.87 -7.42 16.46
CA ALA A 567 -1.36 -7.60 17.81
C ALA A 567 -2.05 -8.77 18.54
N ARG A 568 -3.36 -8.93 18.32
CA ARG A 568 -4.11 -10.10 18.78
C ARG A 568 -3.68 -11.38 18.07
N LEU A 569 -3.57 -11.38 16.75
CA LEU A 569 -3.18 -12.58 16.03
C LEU A 569 -1.79 -13.09 16.45
N TYR A 570 -0.84 -12.22 16.82
CA TYR A 570 0.45 -12.66 17.35
C TYR A 570 0.33 -13.65 18.53
N THR A 571 -0.73 -13.54 19.34
CA THR A 571 -0.99 -14.43 20.48
C THR A 571 -1.27 -15.88 20.08
N LEU A 572 -1.63 -16.15 18.82
CA LEU A 572 -1.79 -17.53 18.32
C LEU A 572 -0.47 -18.31 18.39
N SER A 573 0.67 -17.62 18.32
CA SER A 573 1.99 -18.25 18.48
C SER A 573 2.32 -18.66 19.92
N GLU A 574 1.63 -18.07 20.91
CA GLU A 574 1.84 -18.36 22.33
C GLU A 574 1.07 -19.61 22.79
N ALA A 575 0.04 -20.01 22.05
CA ALA A 575 -0.83 -21.13 22.38
C ALA A 575 -1.32 -21.88 21.12
N SER A 576 -0.39 -22.20 20.21
CA SER A 576 -0.70 -22.74 18.89
C SER A 576 -1.46 -24.07 18.94
N ASP A 577 -1.10 -24.98 19.85
CA ASP A 577 -1.83 -26.25 20.01
C ASP A 577 -3.30 -26.02 20.41
N ARG A 578 -3.58 -24.98 21.23
CA ARG A 578 -4.95 -24.62 21.62
C ARG A 578 -5.73 -24.08 20.43
N TRP A 579 -5.10 -23.25 19.60
CA TRP A 579 -5.69 -22.72 18.36
C TRP A 579 -5.99 -23.85 17.37
N ILE A 580 -5.01 -24.73 17.09
CA ILE A 580 -5.15 -25.88 16.18
C ILE A 580 -6.29 -26.80 16.62
N ALA A 581 -6.35 -27.13 17.92
CA ALA A 581 -7.44 -27.94 18.43
C ALA A 581 -8.80 -27.24 18.27
N ALA A 582 -8.85 -25.92 18.40
CA ALA A 582 -10.08 -25.15 18.23
C ALA A 582 -10.57 -25.12 16.78
N THR A 583 -9.67 -24.88 15.81
CA THR A 583 -10.06 -24.88 14.39
C THR A 583 -10.58 -26.24 13.93
N GLN A 584 -10.03 -27.34 14.43
CA GLN A 584 -10.55 -28.70 14.18
C GLN A 584 -11.96 -28.90 14.76
N ARG A 585 -12.21 -28.40 15.99
CA ARG A 585 -13.54 -28.45 16.60
C ARG A 585 -14.55 -27.60 15.83
N TRP A 586 -14.22 -26.36 15.50
CA TRP A 586 -15.09 -25.46 14.72
C TRP A 586 -15.39 -26.01 13.34
N SER A 587 -14.39 -26.57 12.68
CA SER A 587 -14.53 -27.29 11.40
C SER A 587 -15.51 -28.44 11.48
N SER A 588 -15.51 -29.19 12.59
CA SER A 588 -16.49 -30.24 12.84
C SER A 588 -17.90 -29.69 13.10
N LEU A 589 -18.02 -28.63 13.91
CA LEU A 589 -19.29 -27.97 14.21
C LEU A 589 -19.97 -27.37 12.97
N ASN A 590 -19.17 -26.82 12.06
CA ASN A 590 -19.64 -26.11 10.88
C ASN A 590 -19.67 -27.00 9.61
N ALA A 591 -19.26 -28.28 9.70
CA ALA A 591 -19.19 -29.19 8.56
C ALA A 591 -20.50 -29.29 7.76
N ARG A 592 -21.65 -29.20 8.44
CA ARG A 592 -22.99 -29.23 7.82
C ARG A 592 -23.31 -28.05 6.91
N PHE A 593 -22.56 -26.95 7.02
CA PHE A 593 -22.76 -25.74 6.22
C PHE A 593 -21.90 -25.69 4.97
N ARG A 594 -20.97 -26.65 4.79
CA ARG A 594 -20.21 -26.79 3.55
C ARG A 594 -21.12 -27.16 2.39
N ARG A 595 -20.81 -26.62 1.22
CA ARG A 595 -21.63 -26.80 0.02
C ARG A 595 -20.78 -27.37 -1.12
N PRO A 596 -21.35 -28.22 -1.99
CA PRO A 596 -20.63 -28.68 -3.18
C PRO A 596 -20.47 -27.55 -4.21
N HIS A 597 -19.28 -27.46 -4.81
CA HIS A 597 -19.01 -26.62 -5.97
C HIS A 597 -18.04 -27.37 -6.90
N GLY A 598 -18.58 -27.85 -8.04
CA GLY A 598 -17.89 -28.86 -8.87
C GLY A 598 -17.65 -30.14 -8.07
N GLU A 599 -16.41 -30.63 -8.11
CA GLU A 599 -15.96 -31.82 -7.37
C GLU A 599 -15.52 -31.53 -5.92
N ARG A 600 -15.50 -30.25 -5.52
CA ARG A 600 -15.00 -29.78 -4.22
C ARG A 600 -16.14 -29.51 -3.23
N GLN A 601 -15.82 -29.58 -1.95
CA GLN A 601 -16.64 -29.01 -0.87
C GLN A 601 -16.06 -27.65 -0.49
N VAL A 602 -16.91 -26.63 -0.37
CA VAL A 602 -16.48 -25.25 -0.10
C VAL A 602 -17.10 -24.71 1.20
N PRO A 603 -16.36 -23.86 1.96
CA PRO A 603 -14.96 -23.48 1.73
C PRO A 603 -13.99 -24.67 1.85
N GLU A 604 -12.91 -24.60 1.07
CA GLU A 604 -11.77 -25.49 1.23
C GLU A 604 -11.15 -25.36 2.64
N PRO A 605 -10.46 -26.39 3.16
CA PRO A 605 -9.94 -26.35 4.54
C PRO A 605 -8.99 -25.19 4.85
N ASP A 606 -8.19 -24.75 3.87
CA ASP A 606 -7.28 -23.60 3.98
C ASP A 606 -8.04 -22.26 3.96
N VAL A 607 -9.10 -22.15 3.16
CA VAL A 607 -10.02 -20.99 3.16
C VAL A 607 -10.79 -20.92 4.48
N GLU A 608 -11.25 -22.05 5.02
CA GLU A 608 -11.92 -22.09 6.31
C GLU A 608 -10.98 -21.67 7.45
N TRP A 609 -9.72 -22.09 7.41
CA TRP A 609 -8.66 -21.65 8.33
C TRP A 609 -8.43 -20.13 8.28
N LEU A 610 -8.40 -19.56 7.07
CA LEU A 610 -8.32 -18.11 6.87
C LEU A 610 -9.51 -17.36 7.50
N ILE A 611 -10.73 -17.87 7.29
CA ILE A 611 -11.96 -17.28 7.84
C ILE A 611 -11.89 -17.23 9.38
N TYR A 612 -11.45 -18.29 10.04
CA TYR A 612 -11.33 -18.31 11.51
C TYR A 612 -10.31 -17.31 12.02
N GLN A 613 -9.13 -17.20 11.40
CA GLN A 613 -8.14 -16.19 11.80
C GLN A 613 -8.64 -14.77 11.54
N ALA A 614 -9.27 -14.51 10.39
CA ALA A 614 -9.83 -13.20 10.08
C ALA A 614 -10.88 -12.79 11.11
N LEU A 615 -11.81 -13.69 11.46
CA LEU A 615 -12.80 -13.47 12.51
C LEU A 615 -12.16 -13.24 13.88
N ALA A 616 -11.12 -14.00 14.23
CA ALA A 616 -10.39 -13.84 15.49
C ALA A 616 -9.71 -12.47 15.58
N GLY A 617 -9.11 -11.99 14.49
CA GLY A 617 -8.47 -10.68 14.41
C GLY A 617 -9.46 -9.53 14.64
N ILE A 618 -10.64 -9.60 14.04
CA ILE A 618 -11.64 -8.52 14.11
C ILE A 618 -12.62 -8.63 15.27
N TRP A 619 -12.55 -9.72 16.06
CA TRP A 619 -13.52 -9.97 17.11
C TRP A 619 -13.59 -8.77 18.09
N PRO A 620 -14.77 -8.28 18.46
CA PRO A 620 -14.86 -7.12 19.33
C PRO A 620 -14.22 -7.33 20.70
N ALA A 621 -13.68 -6.26 21.29
CA ALA A 621 -13.11 -6.29 22.64
C ALA A 621 -14.17 -6.25 23.76
N GLY A 622 -15.33 -5.61 23.55
CA GLY A 622 -16.39 -5.43 24.55
C GLY A 622 -17.37 -6.62 24.74
N LYS A 623 -18.62 -6.34 25.16
CA LYS A 623 -19.75 -7.30 25.20
C LYS A 623 -20.97 -6.91 24.35
N ASP A 624 -21.18 -5.62 24.07
CA ASP A 624 -22.27 -5.12 23.21
C ASP A 624 -21.84 -5.10 21.74
N HIS A 625 -22.36 -6.02 20.94
CA HIS A 625 -21.89 -6.21 19.56
C HIS A 625 -23.03 -6.29 18.55
N ALA A 626 -22.96 -5.46 17.52
CA ALA A 626 -23.74 -5.63 16.31
C ALA A 626 -23.12 -6.75 15.45
N MET A 627 -23.47 -8.01 15.74
CA MET A 627 -22.99 -9.19 15.00
C MET A 627 -23.26 -9.06 13.49
N ASP A 628 -24.34 -8.37 13.11
CA ASP A 628 -24.65 -8.04 11.72
C ASP A 628 -23.56 -7.20 11.04
N THR A 629 -23.01 -6.20 11.76
CA THR A 629 -21.92 -5.35 11.23
C THR A 629 -20.64 -6.16 11.09
N LEU A 630 -20.30 -6.98 12.08
CA LEU A 630 -19.14 -7.88 12.03
C LEU A 630 -19.25 -8.85 10.84
N GLY A 631 -20.41 -9.47 10.67
CA GLY A 631 -20.68 -10.40 9.58
C GLY A 631 -20.61 -9.74 8.20
N ALA A 632 -21.14 -8.51 8.05
CA ALA A 632 -21.04 -7.77 6.80
C ALA A 632 -19.58 -7.45 6.42
N ARG A 633 -18.75 -7.07 7.40
CA ARG A 633 -17.32 -6.81 7.19
C ARG A 633 -16.57 -8.08 6.79
N LEU A 634 -16.77 -9.18 7.52
CA LEU A 634 -16.11 -10.46 7.23
C LEU A 634 -16.49 -11.01 5.84
N LYS A 635 -17.77 -10.94 5.46
CA LYS A 635 -18.22 -11.43 4.13
C LYS A 635 -17.52 -10.69 2.98
N ARG A 636 -17.46 -9.35 3.04
CA ARG A 636 -16.74 -8.55 2.04
C ARG A 636 -15.25 -8.86 1.99
N TYR A 637 -14.63 -9.08 3.14
CA TYR A 637 -13.23 -9.51 3.21
C TYR A 637 -13.03 -10.87 2.55
N VAL A 638 -13.91 -11.85 2.83
CA VAL A 638 -13.81 -13.19 2.26
C VAL A 638 -13.96 -13.14 0.74
N GLU A 639 -14.93 -12.40 0.20
CA GLU A 639 -15.06 -12.20 -1.26
C GLU A 639 -13.77 -11.65 -1.87
N LYS A 640 -13.19 -10.60 -1.26
CA LYS A 640 -11.90 -10.04 -1.70
C LYS A 640 -10.78 -11.07 -1.61
N ALA A 641 -10.63 -11.76 -0.48
CA ALA A 641 -9.59 -12.76 -0.27
C ALA A 641 -9.64 -13.90 -1.29
N LEU A 642 -10.83 -14.39 -1.64
CA LEU A 642 -11.01 -15.42 -2.65
C LEU A 642 -10.53 -14.96 -4.04
N ARG A 643 -10.82 -13.69 -4.39
CA ARG A 643 -10.40 -13.10 -5.67
C ARG A 643 -8.90 -12.79 -5.71
N GLU A 644 -8.32 -12.33 -4.61
CA GLU A 644 -6.87 -12.11 -4.51
C GLU A 644 -6.09 -13.43 -4.57
N ALA A 645 -6.61 -14.50 -3.96
CA ALA A 645 -5.99 -15.82 -4.00
C ALA A 645 -5.92 -16.41 -5.41
N LYS A 646 -6.81 -16.06 -6.35
CA LYS A 646 -6.76 -16.50 -7.76
C LYS A 646 -6.75 -18.03 -7.98
N THR A 647 -7.24 -18.82 -7.02
CA THR A 647 -7.32 -20.30 -7.12
C THR A 647 -8.74 -20.78 -7.42
N GLY A 648 -9.76 -20.13 -6.86
CA GLY A 648 -11.18 -20.45 -7.09
C GLY A 648 -11.98 -19.34 -7.78
N SER A 649 -11.60 -18.08 -7.61
CA SER A 649 -12.19 -16.92 -8.27
C SER A 649 -11.09 -15.87 -8.52
N ASN A 650 -11.36 -14.88 -9.36
CA ASN A 650 -10.46 -13.74 -9.57
C ASN A 650 -11.26 -12.50 -10.05
N TRP A 651 -10.60 -11.35 -10.07
CA TRP A 651 -11.24 -10.08 -10.48
C TRP A 651 -11.62 -10.00 -11.97
N ASN A 652 -10.90 -10.72 -12.84
CA ASN A 652 -11.13 -10.67 -14.29
C ASN A 652 -12.31 -11.57 -14.73
N LEU A 653 -12.46 -12.73 -14.08
CA LEU A 653 -13.52 -13.70 -14.32
C LEU A 653 -14.00 -14.27 -12.98
N PRO A 654 -14.88 -13.54 -12.25
CA PRO A 654 -15.36 -13.97 -10.95
C PRO A 654 -16.23 -15.23 -11.05
N ASP A 655 -15.97 -16.24 -10.21
CA ASP A 655 -16.88 -17.37 -10.01
C ASP A 655 -17.88 -17.01 -8.91
N VAL A 656 -18.99 -16.40 -9.32
CA VAL A 656 -20.02 -15.88 -8.42
C VAL A 656 -20.71 -17.01 -7.63
N ASP A 657 -20.83 -18.22 -8.20
CA ASP A 657 -21.44 -19.35 -7.49
C ASP A 657 -20.52 -19.85 -6.36
N TYR A 658 -19.22 -19.98 -6.63
CA TYR A 658 -18.21 -20.30 -5.62
C TYR A 658 -18.22 -19.26 -4.48
N GLU A 659 -18.12 -17.98 -4.84
CA GLU A 659 -18.10 -16.87 -3.88
C GLU A 659 -19.34 -16.87 -2.98
N GLN A 660 -20.54 -16.97 -3.57
CA GLN A 660 -21.80 -16.99 -2.82
C GLN A 660 -21.92 -18.20 -1.90
N LYS A 661 -21.38 -19.36 -2.27
CA LYS A 661 -21.37 -20.55 -1.41
C LYS A 661 -20.47 -20.37 -0.20
N VAL A 662 -19.26 -19.83 -0.38
CA VAL A 662 -18.33 -19.55 0.72
C VAL A 662 -18.86 -18.44 1.63
N VAL A 663 -19.43 -17.37 1.07
CA VAL A 663 -20.09 -16.29 1.83
C VAL A 663 -21.34 -16.82 2.57
N GLY A 664 -22.05 -17.77 1.95
CA GLY A 664 -23.15 -18.49 2.58
C GLY A 664 -22.71 -19.29 3.81
N PHE A 665 -21.57 -19.99 3.73
CA PHE A 665 -20.97 -20.67 4.88
C PHE A 665 -20.67 -19.69 6.02
N VAL A 666 -20.10 -18.52 5.73
CA VAL A 666 -19.85 -17.47 6.76
C VAL A 666 -21.16 -17.02 7.41
N THR A 667 -22.23 -16.87 6.62
CA THR A 667 -23.55 -16.49 7.14
C THR A 667 -24.10 -17.54 8.10
N ASP A 668 -24.08 -18.81 7.69
CA ASP A 668 -24.61 -19.92 8.49
C ASP A 668 -23.76 -20.16 9.76
N MET A 669 -22.42 -20.03 9.64
CA MET A 669 -21.47 -20.10 10.75
C MET A 669 -21.75 -19.03 11.80
N LEU A 670 -21.97 -17.78 11.38
CA LEU A 670 -22.25 -16.66 12.30
C LEU A 670 -23.67 -16.70 12.88
N ALA A 671 -24.55 -17.56 12.37
CA ALA A 671 -25.86 -17.84 12.96
C ALA A 671 -25.84 -19.07 13.90
N HIS A 672 -24.69 -19.75 14.03
CA HIS A 672 -24.57 -20.99 14.78
C HIS A 672 -24.14 -20.72 16.23
N GLU A 673 -25.11 -20.65 17.15
CA GLU A 673 -24.88 -20.33 18.58
C GLU A 673 -23.78 -21.18 19.23
N ALA A 674 -23.82 -22.51 19.04
CA ALA A 674 -22.82 -23.41 19.62
C ALA A 674 -21.39 -23.12 19.15
N PHE A 675 -21.22 -22.65 17.90
CA PHE A 675 -19.93 -22.20 17.41
C PHE A 675 -19.54 -20.86 18.05
N LEU A 676 -20.45 -19.87 18.08
CA LEU A 676 -20.17 -18.55 18.64
C LEU A 676 -19.79 -18.62 20.13
N ASP A 677 -20.45 -19.47 20.91
CA ASP A 677 -20.16 -19.67 22.33
C ASP A 677 -18.76 -20.28 22.52
N ASP A 678 -18.44 -21.38 21.82
CA ASP A 678 -17.10 -22.02 21.90
C ASP A 678 -16.01 -21.09 21.35
N PHE A 679 -16.30 -20.34 20.29
CA PHE A 679 -15.38 -19.37 19.69
C PHE A 679 -15.06 -18.23 20.66
N ALA A 680 -16.08 -17.61 21.27
CA ALA A 680 -15.90 -16.53 22.23
C ALA A 680 -15.15 -16.99 23.50
N GLU A 681 -15.50 -18.17 24.03
CA GLU A 681 -14.81 -18.76 25.18
C GLU A 681 -13.35 -19.06 24.87
N THR A 682 -13.09 -19.70 23.72
CA THR A 682 -11.73 -20.03 23.28
C THR A 682 -10.90 -18.77 23.06
N LEU A 683 -11.48 -17.73 22.45
CA LEU A 683 -10.79 -16.52 22.05
C LEU A 683 -10.54 -15.55 23.21
N SER A 684 -11.31 -15.62 24.29
CA SER A 684 -11.18 -14.71 25.45
C SER A 684 -9.74 -14.49 25.97
N PRO A 685 -8.91 -15.52 26.23
CA PRO A 685 -7.52 -15.33 26.63
C PRO A 685 -6.62 -14.74 25.53
N PHE A 686 -6.89 -15.04 24.25
CA PHE A 686 -6.18 -14.43 23.11
C PHE A 686 -6.52 -12.94 22.98
N ILE A 687 -7.78 -12.56 23.22
CA ILE A 687 -8.20 -11.15 23.26
C ILE A 687 -7.45 -10.42 24.36
N ALA A 688 -7.44 -10.94 25.59
CA ALA A 688 -6.78 -10.28 26.72
C ALA A 688 -5.28 -10.05 26.45
N ALA A 689 -4.58 -11.09 25.99
CA ALA A 689 -3.17 -10.98 25.60
C ALA A 689 -2.96 -10.04 24.40
N GLY A 690 -3.88 -10.07 23.43
CA GLY A 690 -3.83 -9.21 22.25
C GLY A 690 -3.95 -7.73 22.58
N LEU A 691 -4.82 -7.36 23.52
CA LEU A 691 -4.93 -5.98 24.00
C LEU A 691 -3.64 -5.53 24.70
N VAL A 692 -2.98 -6.41 25.45
CA VAL A 692 -1.68 -6.11 26.05
C VAL A 692 -0.59 -5.97 24.98
N ASN A 693 -0.57 -6.82 23.95
CA ASN A 693 0.31 -6.68 22.81
C ASN A 693 0.08 -5.35 22.07
N SER A 694 -1.17 -4.89 21.95
CA SER A 694 -1.50 -3.58 21.40
C SER A 694 -0.91 -2.43 22.20
N LEU A 695 -0.98 -2.47 23.54
CA LEU A 695 -0.36 -1.46 24.41
C LEU A 695 1.17 -1.51 24.35
N ALA A 696 1.75 -2.71 24.32
CA ALA A 696 3.18 -2.93 24.13
C ALA A 696 3.68 -2.34 22.80
N GLN A 697 3.02 -2.69 21.69
CA GLN A 697 3.28 -2.16 20.36
C GLN A 697 3.17 -0.63 20.33
N THR A 698 2.11 -0.08 20.94
CA THR A 698 1.89 1.36 21.01
C THR A 698 3.05 2.04 21.73
N LEU A 699 3.44 1.57 22.90
CA LEU A 699 4.56 2.17 23.64
C LEU A 699 5.89 2.03 22.89
N ILE A 700 6.14 0.87 22.25
CA ILE A 700 7.30 0.69 21.37
C ILE A 700 7.28 1.73 20.25
N LYS A 701 6.19 1.85 19.49
CA LYS A 701 6.05 2.84 18.39
C LYS A 701 6.40 4.25 18.85
N LEU A 702 5.89 4.66 20.00
CA LEU A 702 6.06 6.02 20.52
C LEU A 702 7.48 6.31 21.05
N THR A 703 8.25 5.30 21.44
CA THR A 703 9.53 5.48 22.16
C THR A 703 10.76 4.96 21.42
N ALA A 704 10.57 4.06 20.45
CA ALA A 704 11.63 3.59 19.57
C ALA A 704 12.16 4.70 18.64
N PRO A 705 13.30 4.47 17.95
CA PRO A 705 13.82 5.38 16.93
C PRO A 705 12.86 5.54 15.74
N GLY A 706 12.88 6.72 15.11
CA GLY A 706 11.91 7.10 14.08
C GLY A 706 10.79 8.00 14.61
N VAL A 707 9.93 8.45 13.69
CA VAL A 707 8.78 9.30 13.96
C VAL A 707 7.51 8.43 14.06
N PRO A 708 6.84 8.34 15.23
CA PRO A 708 5.63 7.54 15.33
C PRO A 708 4.52 8.08 14.42
N ASP A 709 3.97 7.21 13.57
CA ASP A 709 2.82 7.51 12.71
C ASP A 709 1.54 6.88 13.27
N ILE A 710 0.47 7.66 13.29
CA ILE A 710 -0.84 7.25 13.80
C ILE A 710 -1.83 7.35 12.64
N TYR A 711 -2.36 6.22 12.19
CA TYR A 711 -3.44 6.18 11.23
C TYR A 711 -4.76 6.58 11.89
N GLN A 712 -5.62 7.27 11.14
CA GLN A 712 -6.86 7.82 11.67
C GLN A 712 -7.68 6.80 12.47
N GLY A 713 -7.98 7.12 13.72
CA GLY A 713 -8.78 6.30 14.63
C GLY A 713 -7.98 5.21 15.36
N SER A 714 -6.78 4.85 14.91
CA SER A 714 -5.94 3.82 15.55
C SER A 714 -5.39 4.24 16.92
N GLU A 715 -5.62 5.48 17.36
CA GLU A 715 -5.42 5.87 18.76
C GLU A 715 -6.42 5.21 19.73
N HIS A 716 -7.53 4.66 19.20
CA HIS A 716 -8.45 3.76 19.90
C HIS A 716 -8.21 2.30 19.44
N SER A 717 -9.26 1.50 19.25
CA SER A 717 -9.17 0.16 18.67
C SER A 717 -9.15 0.20 17.13
N ASP A 718 -8.15 -0.42 16.54
CA ASP A 718 -8.07 -0.69 15.10
C ASP A 718 -8.13 -2.20 14.82
N PHE A 719 -9.36 -2.70 14.78
CA PHE A 719 -9.71 -4.06 14.37
C PHE A 719 -10.19 -4.10 12.91
N SER A 720 -9.63 -3.26 12.04
CA SER A 720 -9.97 -3.22 10.60
C SER A 720 -9.41 -4.42 9.83
N LEU A 721 -10.04 -4.73 8.70
CA LEU A 721 -9.52 -5.60 7.65
C LEU A 721 -8.93 -4.73 6.52
N VAL A 722 -8.46 -5.38 5.45
CA VAL A 722 -7.93 -4.72 4.26
C VAL A 722 -8.93 -3.74 3.65
N ASP A 723 -8.43 -2.73 2.95
CA ASP A 723 -9.19 -1.78 2.11
C ASP A 723 -10.36 -2.48 1.38
N PRO A 724 -11.60 -1.94 1.46
CA PRO A 724 -11.99 -0.64 2.04
C PRO A 724 -12.37 -0.64 3.52
N ASP A 725 -12.18 -1.75 4.25
CA ASP A 725 -12.60 -1.83 5.66
C ASP A 725 -11.74 -0.93 6.58
N ASN A 726 -10.50 -0.65 6.21
CA ASN A 726 -9.61 0.31 6.90
C ASN A 726 -9.81 1.78 6.46
N ARG A 727 -10.79 2.08 5.60
CA ARG A 727 -11.04 3.46 5.08
C ARG A 727 -12.30 4.10 5.68
N VAL A 728 -12.69 3.67 6.87
CA VAL A 728 -13.88 4.19 7.56
C VAL A 728 -13.66 5.64 7.97
N LEU A 729 -14.68 6.46 7.75
CA LEU A 729 -14.70 7.87 8.13
C LEU A 729 -14.46 8.03 9.64
N LEU A 730 -13.45 8.83 9.99
CA LEU A 730 -13.17 9.20 11.37
C LEU A 730 -14.36 9.98 11.97
N GLN A 731 -14.92 9.46 13.06
CA GLN A 731 -15.98 10.13 13.81
C GLN A 731 -15.41 11.33 14.56
N GLN A 732 -16.25 12.36 14.80
CA GLN A 732 -15.81 13.52 15.57
C GLN A 732 -15.48 13.11 17.01
N PRO A 733 -14.24 13.31 17.48
CA PRO A 733 -13.85 12.97 18.84
C PRO A 733 -14.46 13.95 19.85
N SER A 734 -14.64 13.53 21.09
CA SER A 734 -14.93 14.47 22.18
C SER A 734 -13.71 15.36 22.40
N SER A 735 -13.90 16.67 22.50
CA SER A 735 -12.85 17.70 22.56
C SER A 735 -11.99 17.71 23.84
N ASP A 736 -12.02 16.65 24.64
CA ASP A 736 -11.38 16.62 25.95
C ASP A 736 -10.08 15.81 25.90
N ARG A 737 -9.02 16.35 26.51
CA ARG A 737 -7.79 15.61 26.74
C ARG A 737 -8.10 14.32 27.51
N PRO A 738 -7.61 13.14 27.06
CA PRO A 738 -7.95 11.88 27.70
C PRO A 738 -7.49 11.86 29.17
N GLN A 739 -8.41 11.53 30.08
CA GLN A 739 -8.05 11.24 31.47
C GLN A 739 -7.60 9.79 31.59
N LYS A 740 -6.71 9.49 32.55
CA LYS A 740 -6.20 8.12 32.76
C LYS A 740 -7.34 7.19 33.18
N PRO A 741 -7.74 6.21 32.35
CA PRO A 741 -8.76 5.24 32.72
C PRO A 741 -8.12 4.04 33.43
N HIS A 742 -8.94 3.12 33.93
CA HIS A 742 -8.45 1.84 34.45
C HIS A 742 -7.96 0.95 33.30
N ALA A 743 -6.83 0.26 33.50
CA ALA A 743 -6.28 -0.69 32.54
C ALA A 743 -7.09 -2.01 32.55
N ALA A 744 -8.28 -1.96 31.95
CA ALA A 744 -9.22 -3.06 31.87
C ALA A 744 -9.68 -3.28 30.42
N ARG A 745 -10.18 -4.48 30.13
CA ARG A 745 -10.64 -4.85 28.79
C ARG A 745 -11.71 -3.90 28.25
N ALA A 746 -12.64 -3.47 29.11
CA ALA A 746 -13.73 -2.56 28.73
C ALA A 746 -13.27 -1.10 28.50
N GLY A 747 -12.13 -0.69 29.07
CA GLY A 747 -11.58 0.66 28.96
C GLY A 747 -10.33 0.74 28.07
N PHE A 748 -10.10 -0.29 27.24
CA PHE A 748 -8.88 -0.40 26.43
C PHE A 748 -8.69 0.80 25.49
N GLU A 749 -9.75 1.23 24.81
CA GLU A 749 -9.71 2.33 23.83
C GLU A 749 -9.27 3.63 24.48
N ASP A 750 -9.96 4.02 25.56
CA ASP A 750 -9.61 5.20 26.36
C ASP A 750 -8.18 5.09 26.91
N TYR A 751 -7.77 3.89 27.36
CA TYR A 751 -6.43 3.68 27.92
C TYR A 751 -5.35 3.87 26.86
N LYS A 752 -5.55 3.31 25.66
CA LYS A 752 -4.61 3.44 24.55
C LYS A 752 -4.51 4.89 24.07
N GLN A 753 -5.64 5.59 23.96
CA GLN A 753 -5.66 7.01 23.61
C GLN A 753 -4.93 7.86 24.66
N TRP A 754 -5.18 7.62 25.95
CA TRP A 754 -4.47 8.27 27.06
C TRP A 754 -2.96 7.97 27.05
N LEU A 755 -2.58 6.72 26.79
CA LEU A 755 -1.17 6.30 26.69
C LEU A 755 -0.47 7.07 25.58
N ILE A 756 -1.10 7.19 24.40
CA ILE A 756 -0.58 7.96 23.27
C ILE A 756 -0.41 9.43 23.65
N ALA A 757 -1.45 10.09 24.16
CA ALA A 757 -1.39 11.50 24.56
C ALA A 757 -0.30 11.77 25.61
N THR A 758 -0.18 10.86 26.58
CA THR A 758 0.77 11.00 27.68
C THR A 758 2.22 10.83 27.21
N VAL A 759 2.49 9.80 26.40
CA VAL A 759 3.84 9.51 25.93
C VAL A 759 4.28 10.47 24.83
N LEU A 760 3.37 10.92 23.94
CA LEU A 760 3.69 11.97 22.96
C LEU A 760 4.00 13.30 23.63
N ALA A 761 3.28 13.68 24.68
CA ALA A 761 3.62 14.86 25.47
C ALA A 761 5.02 14.74 26.11
N ALA A 762 5.37 13.57 26.65
CA ALA A 762 6.71 13.30 27.16
C ALA A 762 7.77 13.39 26.05
N ARG A 763 7.50 12.81 24.87
CA ARG A 763 8.37 12.82 23.70
C ARG A 763 8.62 14.23 23.19
N LYS A 764 7.56 15.05 23.08
CA LYS A 764 7.65 16.46 22.66
C LYS A 764 8.52 17.29 23.61
N ASN A 765 8.47 17.03 24.92
CA ASN A 765 9.25 17.76 25.92
C ASN A 765 10.71 17.28 26.06
N GLN A 766 11.05 16.13 25.49
CA GLN A 766 12.36 15.47 25.68
C GLN A 766 12.95 14.99 24.33
N ARG A 767 12.79 15.79 23.27
CA ARG A 767 13.13 15.40 21.88
C ARG A 767 14.53 14.83 21.72
N ASP A 768 15.51 15.42 22.42
CA ASP A 768 16.91 14.98 22.33
C ASP A 768 17.11 13.53 22.78
N LEU A 769 16.34 13.06 23.77
CA LEU A 769 16.37 11.66 24.21
C LEU A 769 15.96 10.71 23.08
N PHE A 770 14.90 11.07 22.37
CA PHE A 770 14.33 10.25 21.31
C PHE A 770 15.00 10.41 19.95
N ASN A 771 15.94 11.34 19.83
CA ASN A 771 16.93 11.42 18.76
C ASN A 771 18.27 10.80 19.19
N GLY A 772 18.44 10.51 20.48
CA GLY A 772 19.64 9.90 21.06
C GLY A 772 19.78 8.40 20.79
N PRO A 773 20.83 7.77 21.34
CA PRO A 773 21.16 6.38 21.07
C PRO A 773 20.06 5.42 21.58
N TYR A 774 20.08 4.20 21.06
CA TYR A 774 19.21 3.09 21.45
C TYR A 774 20.05 2.00 22.11
N ILE A 775 19.73 1.67 23.37
CA ILE A 775 20.46 0.69 24.17
C ILE A 775 19.48 -0.41 24.64
N PRO A 776 19.61 -1.66 24.15
CA PRO A 776 18.83 -2.79 24.65
C PRO A 776 19.11 -3.03 26.14
N LEU A 777 18.10 -3.48 26.88
CA LEU A 777 18.23 -3.85 28.28
C LEU A 777 17.78 -5.30 28.51
N ASP A 778 18.62 -6.07 29.20
CA ASP A 778 18.40 -7.50 29.42
C ASP A 778 17.56 -7.78 30.68
N LEU A 779 16.85 -8.90 30.67
CA LEU A 779 16.20 -9.44 31.87
C LEU A 779 17.15 -10.33 32.68
N SER A 780 16.97 -10.37 34.00
CA SER A 780 17.88 -10.97 34.98
C SER A 780 18.08 -12.48 34.81
N ASP A 781 17.08 -13.15 34.27
CA ASP A 781 17.04 -14.59 34.04
C ASP A 781 17.17 -14.96 32.55
N GLY A 782 17.41 -13.98 31.68
CA GLY A 782 17.34 -14.18 30.23
C GLY A 782 15.95 -14.58 29.75
N SER A 783 14.89 -14.31 30.54
CA SER A 783 13.52 -14.57 30.13
C SER A 783 13.11 -13.69 28.96
N ARG A 784 11.94 -14.02 28.43
CA ARG A 784 11.38 -13.44 27.23
C ARG A 784 10.04 -12.75 27.49
N GLN A 785 9.71 -12.60 28.77
CA GLN A 785 8.41 -12.12 29.28
C GLN A 785 8.25 -10.61 29.13
N ALA A 786 9.32 -9.90 28.81
CA ALA A 786 9.31 -8.48 28.52
C ALA A 786 10.38 -8.13 27.48
N LEU A 787 10.22 -6.98 26.86
CA LEU A 787 11.20 -6.32 26.01
C LEU A 787 11.49 -4.95 26.61
N ALA A 788 12.77 -4.59 26.70
CA ALA A 788 13.17 -3.35 27.33
C ALA A 788 14.32 -2.67 26.58
N PHE A 789 14.28 -1.34 26.56
CA PHE A 789 15.35 -0.54 25.98
C PHE A 789 15.40 0.84 26.61
N MET A 790 16.57 1.46 26.50
CA MET A 790 16.84 2.83 26.89
C MET A 790 17.05 3.71 25.65
N ARG A 791 16.53 4.94 25.72
CA ARG A 791 16.83 6.05 24.80
C ARG A 791 17.59 7.14 25.55
N GLY A 792 18.60 7.74 24.92
CA GLY A 792 19.46 8.75 25.56
C GLY A 792 20.70 8.14 26.21
N ASP A 793 21.33 8.87 27.12
CA ASP A 793 22.61 8.52 27.75
C ASP A 793 22.50 8.46 29.29
N GLU A 794 23.61 8.27 29.98
CA GLU A 794 23.65 8.14 31.44
C GLU A 794 23.20 9.42 32.19
N THR A 795 23.19 10.57 31.51
CA THR A 795 22.81 11.87 32.08
C THR A 795 21.33 12.16 31.95
N ALA A 796 20.74 11.84 30.80
CA ALA A 796 19.34 12.02 30.51
C ALA A 796 18.87 10.86 29.64
N PHE A 797 17.85 10.13 30.12
CA PHE A 797 17.40 8.91 29.49
C PHE A 797 15.92 8.62 29.72
N ALA A 798 15.39 7.79 28.83
CA ALA A 798 14.07 7.19 28.93
C ALA A 798 14.19 5.67 28.87
N ILE A 799 13.51 4.94 29.77
CA ILE A 799 13.46 3.47 29.76
C ILE A 799 12.05 3.04 29.40
N THR A 800 11.94 2.24 28.34
CA THR A 800 10.70 1.57 27.93
C THR A 800 10.78 0.12 28.34
N VAL A 801 9.73 -0.38 29.00
CA VAL A 801 9.57 -1.79 29.36
C VAL A 801 8.16 -2.21 28.97
N VAL A 802 8.06 -3.19 28.07
CA VAL A 802 6.78 -3.73 27.63
C VAL A 802 6.74 -5.24 27.87
N PRO A 803 5.59 -5.80 28.25
CA PRO A 803 5.47 -7.23 28.41
C PRO A 803 5.45 -7.92 27.04
N ARG A 804 5.75 -9.21 27.06
CA ARG A 804 5.62 -10.13 25.93
C ARG A 804 5.00 -11.43 26.44
N LEU A 805 4.46 -12.20 25.51
CA LEU A 805 3.98 -13.55 25.78
C LEU A 805 2.89 -13.54 26.89
N ALA A 806 1.91 -12.65 26.80
CA ALA A 806 0.94 -12.39 27.87
C ALA A 806 -0.16 -13.46 28.00
N PHE A 807 -0.25 -14.43 27.08
CA PHE A 807 -1.28 -15.46 27.09
C PHE A 807 -1.31 -16.23 28.41
N GLY A 808 -2.47 -16.24 29.07
CA GLY A 808 -2.69 -16.94 30.34
C GLY A 808 -2.03 -16.30 31.58
N LYS A 809 -1.47 -15.09 31.46
CA LYS A 809 -0.70 -14.43 32.55
C LYS A 809 -1.40 -13.23 33.18
N LEU A 810 -2.62 -12.92 32.74
CA LEU A 810 -3.37 -11.75 33.17
C LEU A 810 -4.43 -12.12 34.22
N ARG A 811 -4.74 -11.19 35.11
CA ARG A 811 -5.88 -11.33 36.03
C ARG A 811 -7.18 -11.16 35.24
N PRO A 812 -8.24 -11.94 35.55
CA PRO A 812 -9.52 -11.89 34.84
C PRO A 812 -10.07 -10.46 34.72
N ASP A 813 -10.61 -10.12 33.54
CA ASP A 813 -11.23 -8.83 33.19
C ASP A 813 -10.35 -7.57 33.33
N THR A 814 -9.07 -7.73 33.68
CA THR A 814 -8.09 -6.65 33.73
C THR A 814 -7.00 -6.84 32.67
N LEU A 815 -6.17 -5.81 32.49
CA LEU A 815 -4.93 -5.92 31.72
C LEU A 815 -3.69 -6.05 32.63
N HIS A 816 -3.89 -6.37 33.91
CA HIS A 816 -2.80 -6.52 34.88
C HIS A 816 -2.29 -7.96 34.94
N PHE A 817 -0.99 -8.10 35.15
CA PHE A 817 -0.34 -9.39 35.32
C PHE A 817 -0.66 -10.03 36.68
N THR A 818 -0.66 -11.37 36.71
CA THR A 818 -0.62 -12.11 37.97
C THR A 818 0.75 -11.94 38.63
N GLU A 819 0.82 -12.10 39.95
CA GLU A 819 2.09 -12.03 40.67
C GLU A 819 3.08 -13.09 40.17
N GLU A 820 2.58 -14.29 39.87
CA GLU A 820 3.38 -15.40 39.33
C GLU A 820 4.02 -15.06 37.97
N ALA A 821 3.32 -14.31 37.11
CA ALA A 821 3.82 -13.96 35.78
C ALA A 821 5.07 -13.05 35.80
N THR A 822 5.30 -12.33 36.91
CA THR A 822 6.41 -11.36 37.06
C THR A 822 7.42 -11.75 38.14
N ARG A 823 7.14 -12.83 38.89
CA ARG A 823 7.92 -13.23 40.07
C ARG A 823 9.35 -13.61 39.70
N GLY A 824 10.31 -12.97 40.38
CA GLY A 824 11.74 -13.30 40.26
C GLY A 824 12.41 -12.81 38.97
N ILE A 825 11.70 -12.05 38.14
CA ILE A 825 12.22 -11.47 36.90
C ILE A 825 12.50 -9.99 37.15
N SER A 826 13.71 -9.55 36.84
CA SER A 826 14.14 -8.15 36.97
C SER A 826 14.75 -7.63 35.69
N LEU A 827 14.59 -6.34 35.42
CA LEU A 827 15.31 -5.63 34.38
C LEU A 827 16.72 -5.30 34.88
N ARG A 828 17.77 -5.69 34.15
CA ARG A 828 19.16 -5.30 34.45
C ARG A 828 19.45 -3.93 33.86
N LEU A 829 20.03 -3.06 34.69
CA LEU A 829 20.38 -1.69 34.31
C LEU A 829 21.90 -1.52 34.19
N PRO A 830 22.38 -0.64 33.29
CA PRO A 830 23.78 -0.25 33.27
C PRO A 830 24.23 0.28 34.62
N ALA A 831 25.42 -0.10 35.07
CA ALA A 831 25.96 0.30 36.38
C ALA A 831 26.02 1.82 36.57
N ALA A 832 26.20 2.57 35.49
CA ALA A 832 26.22 4.03 35.52
C ALA A 832 24.87 4.68 35.90
N LEU A 833 23.76 3.93 35.82
CA LEU A 833 22.44 4.42 36.23
C LEU A 833 22.16 4.21 37.72
N GLU A 834 23.02 3.48 38.44
CA GLU A 834 22.84 3.20 39.87
C GLU A 834 22.82 4.52 40.67
N GLY A 835 21.78 4.71 41.48
CA GLY A 835 21.56 5.93 42.26
C GLY A 835 20.88 7.08 41.48
N ARG A 836 20.64 6.94 40.18
CA ARG A 836 19.87 7.93 39.41
C ARG A 836 18.39 7.88 39.80
N SER A 837 17.74 9.04 39.83
CA SER A 837 16.29 9.13 40.03
C SER A 837 15.54 9.04 38.71
N VAL A 838 14.47 8.25 38.68
CA VAL A 838 13.54 8.18 37.55
C VAL A 838 12.11 8.40 38.01
N ARG A 839 11.29 8.93 37.11
CA ARG A 839 9.85 9.08 37.28
C ARG A 839 9.12 8.20 36.27
N SER A 840 8.22 7.36 36.75
CA SER A 840 7.23 6.69 35.91
C SER A 840 6.29 7.73 35.32
N VAL A 841 6.23 7.82 34.00
CA VAL A 841 5.38 8.76 33.28
C VAL A 841 3.90 8.39 33.46
N LEU A 842 3.60 7.10 33.52
CA LEU A 842 2.25 6.56 33.60
C LEU A 842 1.69 6.59 35.03
N GLU A 843 2.52 6.33 36.03
CA GLU A 843 2.10 6.29 37.45
C GLU A 843 2.37 7.61 38.18
N LYS A 844 3.21 8.50 37.61
CA LYS A 844 3.72 9.72 38.25
C LYS A 844 4.48 9.47 39.57
N ARG A 845 4.95 8.24 39.78
CA ARG A 845 5.80 7.84 40.91
C ARG A 845 7.28 8.04 40.58
N THR A 846 8.05 8.50 41.55
CA THR A 846 9.52 8.62 41.46
C THR A 846 10.18 7.54 42.30
N PHE A 847 11.25 6.93 41.80
CA PHE A 847 12.07 6.00 42.55
C PHE A 847 13.54 6.09 42.12
N VAL A 848 14.44 5.66 43.00
CA VAL A 848 15.88 5.64 42.76
C VAL A 848 16.25 4.29 42.16
N LEU A 849 17.03 4.33 41.09
CA LEU A 849 17.48 3.14 40.38
C LEU A 849 18.54 2.38 41.18
N GLY A 850 18.33 1.08 41.35
CA GLY A 850 19.40 0.14 41.69
C GLY A 850 20.06 -0.42 40.42
N ARG A 851 20.76 -1.55 40.55
CA ARG A 851 21.26 -2.32 39.40
C ARG A 851 20.18 -3.12 38.69
N GLU A 852 19.08 -3.37 39.37
CA GLU A 852 17.95 -4.13 38.85
C GLU A 852 16.62 -3.48 39.30
N ILE A 853 15.57 -3.65 38.49
CA ILE A 853 14.18 -3.31 38.87
C ILE A 853 13.32 -4.55 38.63
N ALA A 854 12.57 -5.00 39.64
CA ALA A 854 11.68 -6.14 39.47
C ALA A 854 10.52 -5.83 38.50
N LEU A 855 10.17 -6.78 37.63
CA LEU A 855 8.99 -6.64 36.76
C LEU A 855 7.69 -6.54 37.58
N SER A 856 7.65 -7.16 38.76
CA SER A 856 6.51 -7.06 39.68
C SER A 856 6.28 -5.63 40.17
N ASP A 857 7.33 -4.80 40.22
CA ASP A 857 7.21 -3.38 40.59
C ASP A 857 6.83 -2.53 39.38
N LEU A 858 7.41 -2.83 38.21
CA LEU A 858 7.15 -2.09 36.96
C LEU A 858 5.72 -2.31 36.43
N PHE A 859 5.18 -3.52 36.59
CA PHE A 859 3.84 -3.89 36.15
C PHE A 859 2.85 -4.03 37.31
N ALA A 860 3.16 -3.43 38.47
CA ALA A 860 2.31 -3.50 39.66
C ALA A 860 0.93 -2.88 39.40
N THR A 861 0.91 -1.70 38.76
CA THR A 861 -0.33 -0.95 38.53
C THR A 861 -0.60 -0.63 37.06
N GLU A 862 0.36 -0.83 36.17
CA GLU A 862 0.21 -0.59 34.74
C GLU A 862 0.62 -1.80 33.89
N PRO A 863 -0.03 -2.06 32.74
CA PRO A 863 0.31 -3.16 31.83
C PRO A 863 1.65 -2.94 31.11
N VAL A 864 2.13 -1.70 31.03
CA VAL A 864 3.38 -1.28 30.39
C VAL A 864 4.08 -0.24 31.27
N ALA A 865 5.40 -0.05 31.12
CA ALA A 865 6.13 0.93 31.92
C ALA A 865 7.00 1.85 31.05
N PHE A 866 6.93 3.14 31.35
CA PHE A 866 7.75 4.17 30.71
C PHE A 866 8.33 5.12 31.76
N LEU A 867 9.66 5.13 31.88
CA LEU A 867 10.39 5.86 32.92
C LEU A 867 11.24 6.97 32.27
N LEU A 868 11.30 8.13 32.91
CA LEU A 868 12.18 9.23 32.52
C LEU A 868 13.14 9.58 33.65
N SER A 869 14.40 9.84 33.33
CA SER A 869 15.35 10.43 34.26
C SER A 869 14.85 11.78 34.77
N VAL A 870 15.02 12.04 36.07
CA VAL A 870 14.65 13.28 36.75
C VAL A 870 15.83 14.23 36.87
#